data_AF-A0A074SBL0-F1
#
_entry.id   AF-A0A074SBL0-F1
#
_cell.length_a   1.000
_cell.length_b   1.000
_cell.length_c   1.000
_cell.angle_alpha   90.00
_cell.angle_beta   90.00
_cell.angle_gamma   90.00
#
_symmetry.space_group_name_H-M   'P 1'
#
loop_
_entity.id
_entity.type
_entity.pdbx_description
1 polymer ?
#
loop_
_entity_poly.entity_id
_entity_poly.type
_entity_poly.pdbx_seq_one_letter_code
_entity_poly.pdbx_strand_id
1 'polypeptide(L)'
;MARRLICSPTVAVLFVINLITIALLISNEVARNAIVDQLGAAGLLESQQAKPHFDEDPYLQKPPAPKYVTRMRVVHDTQTVFATTTATETATVTATLMATQTVTVSKAVAEGLPGFCDECGPEDRLCKQYGQHNLERSRAYEGPNTRLRRVLQKAADGHPINIGVLGGSVTAGHGVMHPEYWTDIFFDWWNTTFPHEKNVFVNGAVPATTTEYYSVCALEHIDQEVDLVIIEMAINDQRVDVFAQTYEWLIRMLLDLPNKPAVINAQVIALSFDTITMGGDLHTGKPELAHCEACLIFSLGVNEYYDIPTVSLRNVVLYHVLENAHLDRDMFHRLPPFLEDSQEDLRHMNRVGHKIMAELLIAYMQRQICAQARLKADPSVLEFQSPGNTIPGPEEMGEMPRLRMFGKYVRNEREHSPKTTCLSTRSKKHPLKPIRQEGWSEWAWKEKSYVLAKEPGARATFAIEVGPKGVIKISYLRSKTFGLGNVKCWVDNNQGSARVIEGWWNEDGLDSEIATGVPAGPHEVTCEVLQETSDPGGGHEFRLISLTSKSPTNSSALLSYEQQPLALERESTPATVTVTKTINTIQTMAPIIPGPAYCDECGKDDLLCKEYGRHNLQRSRGFEGTNSRLKRVLRKAASGEPINIGVLGGSVTHGHAVVHPEFWTDIFFAWWNQTYPHEKNVLVNGAVPATGTEYFSVCALEHIDENVDLVIIELAINDIRNEAAAMTYEWLVRFLLQLPNKPAVINAHAFSIHFEYLATGGDYHLPVAQYYDIPVVNLRHVLLNNVLEHENLVHEFFHAKEPYPSEAPDDTRHMNRVGHKMMADLLIAYTQRIICQMAAEDAHPIEPFSSEHGLLPTLGTMEQVPRLRLFQRYEPDIRVQQVQSTCMSTRSKKHSLQPSTTTGWFEWSWKEKKYFLARDPDATVTFDIHVGPMGVVRLEYLRSNTFGLGFARCWIGEDSGGGVEIDGHWNENLNIARSSDIAYGHASGPARVSCKVLGKTNDPLGRHEFRIIALTRYVRHPCQSLPSA
;
A
#
# COMPACT_ATOMS: atom_id res chain seq x y z
N MET A 1 -11.98 5.78 -55.37
CA MET A 1 -11.88 5.21 -56.73
C MET A 1 -11.15 3.85 -56.73
N ALA A 2 -11.51 2.93 -55.83
CA ALA A 2 -10.91 1.59 -55.74
C ALA A 2 -11.91 0.55 -55.17
N ARG A 3 -13.07 0.39 -55.82
CA ARG A 3 -14.06 -0.66 -55.49
C ARG A 3 -14.54 -1.46 -56.71
N ARG A 4 -13.71 -1.58 -57.75
CA ARG A 4 -14.02 -2.38 -58.97
C ARG A 4 -12.81 -3.15 -59.49
N LEU A 5 -12.21 -4.01 -58.68
CA LEU A 5 -11.09 -4.86 -59.15
C LEU A 5 -11.02 -6.27 -58.53
N ILE A 6 -12.13 -6.81 -57.99
CA ILE A 6 -12.17 -8.17 -57.46
C ILE A 6 -13.34 -8.96 -58.08
N CYS A 7 -13.25 -9.22 -59.38
CA CYS A 7 -14.07 -10.24 -60.07
C CYS A 7 -13.28 -10.83 -61.26
N SER A 8 -12.10 -11.39 -61.00
CA SER A 8 -11.37 -12.20 -61.98
C SER A 8 -10.81 -13.47 -61.31
N PRO A 9 -11.20 -14.68 -61.76
CA PRO A 9 -10.69 -15.95 -61.21
C PRO A 9 -9.16 -16.07 -61.29
N THR A 10 -8.55 -15.41 -62.28
CA THR A 10 -7.10 -15.44 -62.51
C THR A 10 -6.32 -14.66 -61.44
N VAL A 11 -6.92 -13.60 -60.87
CA VAL A 11 -6.30 -12.77 -59.82
C VAL A 11 -6.35 -13.48 -58.47
N ALA A 12 -7.42 -14.24 -58.19
CA ALA A 12 -7.54 -15.03 -56.96
C ALA A 12 -6.49 -16.16 -56.89
N VAL A 13 -6.20 -16.83 -58.01
CA VAL A 13 -5.18 -17.88 -58.08
C VAL A 13 -3.77 -17.31 -57.89
N LEU A 14 -3.47 -16.16 -58.48
CA LEU A 14 -2.19 -15.47 -58.27
C LEU A 14 -2.01 -14.95 -56.83
N PHE A 15 -3.10 -14.58 -56.16
CA PHE A 15 -3.05 -14.14 -54.76
C PHE A 15 -2.81 -15.31 -53.79
N VAL A 16 -3.44 -16.46 -54.06
CA VAL A 16 -3.23 -17.70 -53.26
C VAL A 16 -1.83 -18.27 -53.47
N ILE A 17 -1.30 -18.26 -54.70
CA ILE A 17 0.09 -18.69 -54.97
C ILE A 17 1.09 -17.77 -54.27
N ASN A 18 0.87 -16.44 -54.26
CA ASN A 18 1.74 -15.51 -53.54
C ASN A 18 1.68 -15.69 -52.02
N LEU A 19 0.50 -15.95 -51.44
CA LEU A 19 0.36 -16.22 -50.01
C LEU A 19 1.03 -17.53 -49.59
N ILE A 20 0.95 -18.58 -50.41
CA ILE A 20 1.66 -19.85 -50.17
C ILE A 20 3.18 -19.65 -50.28
N THR A 21 3.63 -18.83 -51.23
CA THR A 21 5.06 -18.50 -51.40
C THR A 21 5.59 -17.67 -50.24
N ILE A 22 4.80 -16.71 -49.73
CA ILE A 22 5.14 -15.90 -48.56
C ILE A 22 5.12 -16.75 -47.28
N ALA A 23 4.17 -17.67 -47.13
CA ALA A 23 4.12 -18.59 -46.00
C ALA A 23 5.31 -19.57 -45.98
N LEU A 24 5.76 -20.03 -47.15
CA LEU A 24 6.99 -20.84 -47.30
C LEU A 24 8.28 -20.03 -47.04
N LEU A 25 8.27 -18.72 -47.32
CA LEU A 25 9.40 -17.81 -47.03
C LEU A 25 9.50 -17.42 -45.55
N ILE A 26 8.37 -17.31 -44.84
CA ILE A 26 8.34 -17.00 -43.41
C ILE A 26 8.76 -18.21 -42.55
N SER A 27 8.57 -19.44 -43.05
CA SER A 27 8.80 -20.67 -42.29
C SER A 27 10.19 -21.30 -42.48
N ASN A 28 11.06 -20.76 -43.34
CA ASN A 28 12.38 -21.31 -43.62
C ASN A 28 13.50 -20.26 -43.56
N GLU A 29 14.20 -20.22 -42.43
CA GLU A 29 15.27 -19.26 -42.13
C GLU A 29 16.49 -19.39 -43.07
N VAL A 30 16.73 -20.58 -43.64
CA VAL A 30 17.83 -20.84 -44.59
C VAL A 30 17.54 -20.23 -45.96
N ALA A 31 16.29 -20.25 -46.41
CA ALA A 31 15.88 -19.64 -47.69
C ALA A 31 15.90 -18.10 -47.63
N ARG A 32 15.56 -17.52 -46.46
CA ARG A 32 15.63 -16.08 -46.22
C ARG A 32 17.05 -15.55 -46.34
N ASN A 33 18.02 -16.23 -45.73
CA ASN A 33 19.42 -15.81 -45.76
C ASN A 33 20.04 -15.98 -47.16
N ALA A 34 19.69 -17.02 -47.91
CA ALA A 34 20.16 -17.22 -49.28
C ALA A 34 19.68 -16.14 -50.27
N ILE A 35 18.48 -15.57 -50.06
CA ILE A 35 17.95 -14.48 -50.89
C ILE A 35 18.57 -13.13 -50.52
N VAL A 36 18.85 -12.88 -49.24
CA VAL A 36 19.60 -11.68 -48.79
C VAL A 36 21.02 -11.68 -49.36
N ASP A 37 21.68 -12.84 -49.39
CA ASP A 37 23.00 -12.99 -50.02
C ASP A 37 22.95 -12.82 -51.55
N GLN A 38 21.89 -13.31 -52.23
CA GLN A 38 21.71 -13.10 -53.67
C GLN A 38 21.37 -11.64 -54.03
N LEU A 39 20.58 -10.94 -53.20
CA LEU A 39 20.25 -9.53 -53.40
C LEU A 39 21.46 -8.61 -53.10
N GLY A 40 22.30 -8.98 -52.14
CA GLY A 40 23.60 -8.36 -51.90
C GLY A 40 24.59 -8.57 -53.05
N ALA A 41 24.64 -9.78 -53.64
CA ALA A 41 25.48 -10.08 -54.79
C ALA A 41 25.00 -9.44 -56.11
N ALA A 42 23.71 -9.11 -56.21
CA ALA A 42 23.12 -8.43 -57.37
C ALA A 42 23.23 -6.90 -57.33
N GLY A 43 23.85 -6.31 -56.30
CA GLY A 43 24.12 -4.87 -56.22
C GLY A 43 22.88 -3.99 -56.10
N LEU A 44 21.72 -4.55 -55.71
CA LEU A 44 20.44 -3.84 -55.58
C LEU A 44 20.22 -3.26 -54.17
N LEU A 45 21.20 -3.40 -53.28
CA LEU A 45 21.29 -2.70 -52.00
C LEU A 45 22.41 -1.66 -52.12
N GLU A 46 22.06 -0.39 -52.36
CA GLU A 46 23.03 0.70 -52.41
C GLU A 46 23.72 0.87 -51.05
N SER A 47 25.03 0.64 -51.06
CA SER A 47 25.93 0.93 -49.95
C SER A 47 26.16 2.43 -49.85
N GLN A 48 25.63 3.08 -48.81
CA GLN A 48 26.28 4.26 -48.25
C GLN A 48 27.30 3.84 -47.19
N GLN A 49 28.43 3.29 -47.64
CA GLN A 49 29.68 3.37 -46.89
C GLN A 49 30.37 4.67 -47.28
N ALA A 50 29.94 5.78 -46.67
CA ALA A 50 30.83 6.90 -46.43
C ALA A 50 31.47 6.65 -45.07
N LYS A 51 32.78 6.37 -45.04
CA LYS A 51 33.59 6.54 -43.82
C LYS A 51 33.61 8.02 -43.48
N PRO A 52 33.25 8.45 -42.25
CA PRO A 52 33.71 9.73 -41.74
C PRO A 52 34.84 9.50 -40.73
N HIS A 53 35.86 10.32 -40.91
CA HIS A 53 36.86 10.65 -39.90
C HIS A 53 36.22 10.86 -38.52
N PHE A 54 36.76 10.18 -37.50
CA PHE A 54 36.62 10.61 -36.12
C PHE A 54 37.50 11.83 -35.91
N ASP A 55 36.95 13.03 -36.12
CA ASP A 55 37.39 14.27 -35.48
C ASP A 55 36.24 15.27 -35.62
N GLU A 56 35.88 15.91 -34.50
CA GLU A 56 34.89 16.99 -34.31
C GLU A 56 33.40 16.61 -34.14
N ASP A 57 33.01 16.17 -32.94
CA ASP A 57 31.66 16.38 -32.39
C ASP A 57 31.65 17.65 -31.51
N PRO A 58 30.83 18.68 -31.81
CA PRO A 58 30.76 19.91 -31.02
C PRO A 58 30.18 19.74 -29.61
N TYR A 59 29.70 18.55 -29.22
CA TYR A 59 29.26 18.24 -27.85
C TYR A 59 30.34 17.63 -26.94
N LEU A 60 31.57 17.43 -27.44
CA LEU A 60 32.71 16.91 -26.65
C LEU A 60 33.76 17.98 -26.31
N GLN A 61 33.49 19.27 -26.55
CA GLN A 61 34.34 20.33 -26.01
C GLN A 61 33.98 20.62 -24.55
N LYS A 62 34.86 20.14 -23.67
CA LYS A 62 34.95 20.52 -22.26
C LYS A 62 34.90 22.05 -22.15
N PRO A 63 33.90 22.68 -21.48
CA PRO A 63 33.95 24.11 -21.25
C PRO A 63 35.21 24.44 -20.43
N PRO A 64 35.93 25.55 -20.72
CA PRO A 64 37.04 25.96 -19.89
C PRO A 64 36.52 26.17 -18.46
N ALA A 65 37.29 25.66 -17.50
CA ALA A 65 36.99 25.74 -16.08
C ALA A 65 36.57 27.17 -15.70
N PRO A 66 35.46 27.37 -14.96
CA PRO A 66 35.18 28.67 -14.39
C PRO A 66 36.34 29.04 -13.48
N LYS A 67 37.05 30.12 -13.84
CA LYS A 67 38.02 30.75 -12.96
C LYS A 67 37.27 31.22 -11.72
N TYR A 68 37.59 30.61 -10.59
CA TYR A 68 37.19 31.06 -9.26
C TYR A 68 37.37 32.57 -9.14
N VAL A 69 36.26 33.30 -8.98
CA VAL A 69 36.30 34.64 -8.39
C VAL A 69 36.01 34.48 -6.91
N THR A 70 37.06 34.69 -6.14
CA THR A 70 37.13 34.71 -4.69
C THR A 70 36.12 35.67 -4.09
N ARG A 71 35.45 35.23 -3.02
CA ARG A 71 34.71 35.97 -1.97
C ARG A 71 34.53 37.49 -2.17
N MET A 72 33.28 37.94 -2.12
CA MET A 72 32.95 39.20 -1.43
C MET A 72 31.95 38.96 -0.30
N ARG A 73 32.42 39.28 0.90
CA ARG A 73 31.71 39.39 2.16
C ARG A 73 30.87 40.67 2.08
N VAL A 74 29.54 40.57 2.07
CA VAL A 74 28.70 41.77 2.19
C VAL A 74 28.60 42.12 3.67
N VAL A 75 29.41 43.11 4.04
CA VAL A 75 29.27 43.93 5.24
C VAL A 75 28.11 44.88 4.99
N HIS A 76 27.21 45.04 5.97
CA HIS A 76 26.22 46.10 5.98
C HIS A 76 26.93 47.46 5.93
N ASP A 77 26.72 48.24 4.88
CA ASP A 77 26.93 49.68 4.98
C ASP A 77 25.87 50.45 4.19
N THR A 78 25.19 51.32 4.91
CA THR A 78 24.20 52.28 4.44
C THR A 78 24.91 53.50 3.90
N GLN A 79 24.80 53.81 2.61
CA GLN A 79 25.00 55.19 2.14
C GLN A 79 24.34 55.46 0.78
N THR A 80 23.35 56.35 0.84
CA THR A 80 22.77 57.15 -0.24
C THR A 80 23.86 57.97 -0.94
N VAL A 81 23.77 58.18 -2.27
CA VAL A 81 23.90 59.48 -2.98
C VAL A 81 24.26 59.32 -4.49
N PHE A 82 23.31 59.79 -5.32
CA PHE A 82 23.42 60.50 -6.61
C PHE A 82 24.10 59.86 -7.84
N ALA A 83 23.25 59.55 -8.83
CA ALA A 83 23.64 59.45 -10.24
C ALA A 83 23.78 60.85 -10.87
N THR A 84 24.80 61.03 -11.70
CA THR A 84 24.90 62.15 -12.67
C THR A 84 24.91 61.58 -14.08
N THR A 85 24.01 62.14 -14.89
CA THR A 85 23.61 61.81 -16.26
C THR A 85 24.66 62.16 -17.33
N THR A 86 24.62 61.44 -18.47
CA THR A 86 24.69 62.06 -19.80
C THR A 86 23.87 61.25 -20.82
N ALA A 87 23.04 61.99 -21.57
CA ALA A 87 22.05 61.59 -22.58
C ALA A 87 22.68 60.91 -23.82
N THR A 88 21.97 60.28 -24.77
CA THR A 88 20.80 60.65 -25.62
C THR A 88 20.40 59.33 -26.34
N GLU A 89 19.17 58.96 -26.76
CA GLU A 89 18.11 59.69 -27.47
C GLU A 89 16.85 58.78 -27.59
N THR A 90 15.66 59.37 -27.41
CA THR A 90 14.31 59.04 -27.95
C THR A 90 13.79 57.59 -28.08
N ALA A 91 12.77 57.25 -27.25
CA ALA A 91 11.53 56.61 -27.71
C ALA A 91 10.37 56.78 -26.71
N THR A 92 9.26 57.30 -27.24
CA THR A 92 7.84 57.30 -26.83
C THR A 92 7.42 56.74 -25.45
N VAL A 93 6.74 57.61 -24.68
CA VAL A 93 6.10 57.34 -23.38
C VAL A 93 4.84 56.49 -23.55
N THR A 94 4.85 55.28 -23.02
CA THR A 94 3.63 54.54 -22.63
C THR A 94 3.66 54.43 -21.11
N ALA A 95 2.67 55.00 -20.43
CA ALA A 95 2.61 55.01 -18.97
C ALA A 95 2.45 53.58 -18.44
N THR A 96 3.55 52.99 -17.95
CA THR A 96 3.50 51.78 -17.13
C THR A 96 3.20 52.20 -15.70
N LEU A 97 2.02 51.87 -15.20
CA LEU A 97 1.75 51.85 -13.76
C LEU A 97 2.83 50.98 -13.12
N MET A 98 3.77 51.59 -12.39
CA MET A 98 4.61 50.85 -11.47
C MET A 98 3.72 50.37 -10.32
N ALA A 99 3.25 49.13 -10.44
CA ALA A 99 2.77 48.38 -9.30
C ALA A 99 3.94 48.27 -8.32
N THR A 100 3.84 49.03 -7.23
CA THR A 100 4.66 48.79 -6.04
C THR A 100 4.28 47.40 -5.54
N GLN A 101 5.10 46.38 -5.86
CA GLN A 101 5.01 45.09 -5.19
C GLN A 101 5.42 45.31 -3.74
N THR A 102 4.43 45.50 -2.87
CA THR A 102 4.59 45.25 -1.44
C THR A 102 4.96 43.78 -1.30
N VAL A 103 6.22 43.48 -0.95
CA VAL A 103 6.63 42.15 -0.52
C VAL A 103 5.95 41.92 0.84
N THR A 104 4.74 41.36 0.81
CA THR A 104 4.09 40.82 2.00
C THR A 104 4.94 39.65 2.47
N VAL A 105 5.59 39.81 3.62
CA VAL A 105 6.25 38.72 4.34
C VAL A 105 5.22 37.62 4.57
N SER A 106 5.52 36.38 4.16
CA SER A 106 4.61 35.25 4.33
C SER A 106 4.32 35.02 5.82
N LYS A 107 3.12 34.50 6.14
CA LYS A 107 2.71 34.26 7.53
C LYS A 107 3.72 33.39 8.28
N ALA A 108 4.23 32.35 7.61
CA ALA A 108 5.27 31.49 8.13
C ALA A 108 6.55 32.26 8.51
N VAL A 109 7.03 33.15 7.63
CA VAL A 109 8.22 33.97 7.91
C VAL A 109 7.97 34.96 9.05
N ALA A 110 6.75 35.50 9.16
CA ALA A 110 6.35 36.33 10.30
C ALA A 110 6.34 35.54 11.63
N GLU A 111 6.10 34.23 11.59
CA GLU A 111 6.18 33.30 12.72
C GLU A 111 7.60 32.72 12.94
N GLY A 112 8.60 33.17 12.15
CA GLY A 112 9.98 32.66 12.23
C GLY A 112 10.18 31.27 11.62
N LEU A 113 9.21 30.79 10.83
CA LEU A 113 9.24 29.52 10.12
C LEU A 113 9.77 29.69 8.67
N PRO A 114 10.32 28.63 8.05
CA PRO A 114 10.62 28.63 6.62
C PRO A 114 9.37 28.99 5.80
N GLY A 115 9.53 29.76 4.73
CA GLY A 115 8.37 30.22 3.92
C GLY A 115 7.55 29.09 3.30
N PHE A 116 8.16 27.93 3.02
CA PHE A 116 7.44 26.73 2.57
C PHE A 116 6.48 26.14 3.63
N CYS A 117 6.49 26.64 4.86
CA CYS A 117 5.52 26.25 5.89
C CYS A 117 4.16 26.93 5.73
N ASP A 118 4.08 27.97 4.87
CA ASP A 118 2.82 28.48 4.36
C ASP A 118 2.37 27.55 3.21
N GLU A 119 1.49 26.61 3.53
CA GLU A 119 1.11 25.50 2.63
C GLU A 119 0.58 26.04 1.30
N CYS A 120 1.25 25.69 0.20
CA CYS A 120 0.94 26.20 -1.14
C CYS A 120 1.00 27.73 -1.28
N GLY A 121 1.61 28.40 -0.31
CA GLY A 121 1.89 29.83 -0.32
C GLY A 121 3.00 30.20 -1.31
N PRO A 122 3.36 31.49 -1.39
CA PRO A 122 4.28 32.00 -2.40
C PRO A 122 5.65 31.29 -2.45
N GLU A 123 6.14 30.85 -1.30
CA GLU A 123 7.46 30.22 -1.11
C GLU A 123 7.43 28.68 -1.11
N ASP A 124 6.25 28.06 -1.11
CA ASP A 124 6.09 26.61 -1.24
C ASP A 124 6.14 26.16 -2.71
N ARG A 125 7.36 26.09 -3.23
CA ARG A 125 7.61 25.68 -4.63
C ARG A 125 7.04 24.30 -4.95
N LEU A 126 7.13 23.35 -4.02
CA LEU A 126 6.74 21.97 -4.27
C LEU A 126 5.23 21.83 -4.31
N CYS A 127 4.47 22.46 -3.40
CA CYS A 127 3.02 22.46 -3.55
C CYS A 127 2.58 23.18 -4.83
N LYS A 128 3.23 24.29 -5.24
CA LYS A 128 2.89 24.93 -6.52
C LYS A 128 3.12 24.01 -7.73
N GLN A 129 4.21 23.22 -7.71
CA GLN A 129 4.56 22.31 -8.80
C GLN A 129 3.68 21.06 -8.84
N TYR A 130 3.30 20.52 -7.68
CA TYR A 130 2.58 19.24 -7.61
C TYR A 130 1.09 19.41 -7.33
N GLY A 131 0.67 20.50 -6.69
CA GLY A 131 -0.67 20.69 -6.16
C GLY A 131 -0.87 20.01 -4.80
N GLN A 132 -1.66 20.65 -3.93
CA GLN A 132 -1.91 20.18 -2.57
C GLN A 132 -2.43 18.73 -2.55
N HIS A 133 -3.42 18.44 -3.38
CA HIS A 133 -4.07 17.13 -3.47
C HIS A 133 -3.11 16.00 -3.88
N ASN A 134 -2.11 16.29 -4.71
CA ASN A 134 -1.11 15.29 -5.11
C ASN A 134 -0.12 15.03 -3.97
N LEU A 135 0.27 16.09 -3.25
CA LEU A 135 1.07 15.95 -2.04
C LEU A 135 0.30 15.24 -0.92
N GLU A 136 -1.02 15.38 -0.84
CA GLU A 136 -1.90 14.61 0.05
C GLU A 136 -1.89 13.12 -0.29
N ARG A 137 -2.13 12.78 -1.56
CA ARG A 137 -2.14 11.37 -2.02
C ARG A 137 -0.79 10.69 -1.90
N SER A 138 0.31 11.43 -2.01
CA SER A 138 1.65 10.85 -1.85
C SER A 138 1.87 10.29 -0.44
N ARG A 139 1.11 10.75 0.57
CA ARG A 139 1.20 10.28 1.96
C ARG A 139 0.32 9.04 2.14
N ALA A 140 0.85 7.90 1.72
CA ALA A 140 0.20 6.59 1.88
C ALA A 140 -0.06 6.27 3.36
N TYR A 141 0.88 6.62 4.24
CA TYR A 141 0.67 6.66 5.69
C TYR A 141 1.54 7.78 6.27
N GLU A 142 0.95 8.67 7.06
CA GLU A 142 1.71 9.77 7.70
C GLU A 142 2.13 9.39 9.12
N GLY A 143 1.21 8.94 9.97
CA GLY A 143 1.49 8.62 11.36
C GLY A 143 2.03 9.81 12.19
N PRO A 144 2.50 9.56 13.42
CA PRO A 144 2.92 10.61 14.34
C PRO A 144 4.33 11.17 14.08
N ASN A 145 5.17 10.46 13.33
CA ASN A 145 6.53 10.86 12.95
C ASN A 145 7.50 11.14 14.12
N THR A 146 7.32 10.51 15.28
CA THR A 146 8.12 10.80 16.48
C THR A 146 9.62 10.62 16.25
N ARG A 147 10.05 9.49 15.67
CA ARG A 147 11.47 9.23 15.34
C ARG A 147 11.99 10.19 14.26
N LEU A 148 11.21 10.44 13.20
CA LEU A 148 11.64 11.32 12.11
C LEU A 148 11.82 12.77 12.59
N ARG A 149 10.87 13.30 13.36
CA ARG A 149 10.96 14.64 13.93
C ARG A 149 12.15 14.79 14.88
N ARG A 150 12.51 13.74 15.63
CA ARG A 150 13.74 13.72 16.44
C ARG A 150 15.00 13.84 15.57
N VAL A 151 15.05 13.17 14.42
CA VAL A 151 16.18 13.25 13.48
C VAL A 151 16.25 14.63 12.82
N LEU A 152 15.13 15.16 12.36
CA LEU A 152 15.04 16.52 11.82
C LEU A 152 15.47 17.56 12.86
N GLN A 153 15.10 17.33 14.12
CA GLN A 153 15.52 18.18 15.23
C GLN A 153 17.04 18.12 15.44
N LYS A 154 17.63 16.92 15.51
CA LYS A 154 19.08 16.71 15.58
C LYS A 154 19.81 17.45 14.46
N ALA A 155 19.29 17.38 13.24
CA ALA A 155 19.84 18.06 12.06
C ALA A 155 19.74 19.59 12.18
N ALA A 156 18.57 20.11 12.58
CA ALA A 156 18.34 21.54 12.80
C ALA A 156 19.25 22.12 13.90
N ASP A 157 19.63 21.30 14.90
CA ASP A 157 20.58 21.68 15.94
C ASP A 157 22.06 21.64 15.48
N GLY A 158 22.32 21.35 14.20
CA GLY A 158 23.64 21.38 13.60
C GLY A 158 24.50 20.14 13.88
N HIS A 159 23.90 19.02 14.29
CA HIS A 159 24.61 17.76 14.50
C HIS A 159 24.72 16.96 13.19
N PRO A 160 25.77 16.12 13.01
CA PRO A 160 25.88 15.26 11.85
C PRO A 160 24.76 14.23 11.78
N ILE A 161 24.34 13.94 10.55
CA ILE A 161 23.31 12.95 10.24
C ILE A 161 23.86 11.87 9.33
N ASN A 162 23.59 10.62 9.71
CA ASN A 162 23.87 9.44 8.91
C ASN A 162 22.57 8.94 8.24
N ILE A 163 22.51 8.99 6.91
CA ILE A 163 21.36 8.50 6.13
C ILE A 163 21.75 7.26 5.33
N GLY A 164 21.04 6.17 5.55
CA GLY A 164 21.14 4.95 4.74
C GLY A 164 19.91 4.79 3.85
N VAL A 165 20.10 4.31 2.63
CA VAL A 165 19.01 3.93 1.72
C VAL A 165 19.15 2.46 1.36
N LEU A 166 18.09 1.68 1.55
CA LEU A 166 18.00 0.29 1.14
C LEU A 166 17.00 0.20 -0.02
N GLY A 167 17.40 -0.34 -1.16
CA GLY A 167 16.50 -0.39 -2.32
C GLY A 167 16.84 -1.40 -3.40
N GLY A 168 15.94 -1.51 -4.37
CA GLY A 168 16.10 -2.35 -5.55
C GLY A 168 16.89 -1.69 -6.70
N SER A 169 16.59 -2.10 -7.93
CA SER A 169 17.26 -1.59 -9.14
C SER A 169 16.93 -0.13 -9.44
N VAL A 170 15.71 0.32 -9.17
CA VAL A 170 15.32 1.73 -9.33
C VAL A 170 16.18 2.61 -8.42
N THR A 171 16.28 2.27 -7.14
CA THR A 171 17.13 3.01 -6.20
C THR A 171 18.62 2.95 -6.53
N ALA A 172 19.09 1.86 -7.13
CA ALA A 172 20.46 1.78 -7.65
C ALA A 172 20.71 2.60 -8.93
N GLY A 173 19.68 3.27 -9.48
CA GLY A 173 19.78 4.16 -10.63
C GLY A 173 19.53 3.48 -11.99
N HIS A 174 18.88 2.31 -12.03
CA HIS A 174 18.56 1.67 -13.30
C HIS A 174 17.62 2.53 -14.15
N GLY A 175 18.02 2.80 -15.40
CA GLY A 175 17.26 3.64 -16.33
C GLY A 175 17.64 5.13 -16.34
N VAL A 176 18.57 5.55 -15.49
CA VAL A 176 19.05 6.95 -15.37
C VAL A 176 20.58 7.01 -15.17
N MET A 177 21.18 8.18 -15.32
CA MET A 177 22.62 8.39 -15.11
C MET A 177 22.87 9.27 -13.89
N HIS A 178 23.94 9.02 -13.13
CA HIS A 178 24.32 9.93 -12.04
C HIS A 178 24.58 11.36 -12.59
N PRO A 179 24.12 12.44 -11.93
CA PRO A 179 23.46 12.51 -10.61
C PRO A 179 21.92 12.54 -10.66
N GLU A 180 21.28 11.95 -11.67
CA GLU A 180 19.82 11.95 -11.82
C GLU A 180 19.11 10.93 -10.91
N TYR A 181 19.81 10.27 -9.98
CA TYR A 181 19.20 9.32 -9.06
C TYR A 181 18.31 10.06 -8.07
N TRP A 182 17.22 9.43 -7.63
CA TRP A 182 16.33 10.10 -6.69
C TRP A 182 17.04 10.29 -5.34
N THR A 183 17.96 9.38 -4.99
CA THR A 183 18.81 9.47 -3.82
C THR A 183 19.77 10.65 -3.89
N ASP A 184 20.37 10.91 -5.05
CA ASP A 184 21.33 11.99 -5.22
C ASP A 184 20.64 13.35 -5.08
N ILE A 185 19.49 13.52 -5.74
CA ILE A 185 18.65 14.73 -5.62
C ILE A 185 18.23 14.96 -4.15
N PHE A 186 17.83 13.89 -3.45
CA PHE A 186 17.45 13.98 -2.04
C PHE A 186 18.64 14.32 -1.12
N PHE A 187 19.80 13.70 -1.33
CA PHE A 187 21.01 13.96 -0.54
C PHE A 187 21.56 15.37 -0.77
N ASP A 188 21.52 15.87 -2.02
CA ASP A 188 21.90 17.24 -2.34
C ASP A 188 20.96 18.25 -1.66
N TRP A 189 19.66 17.98 -1.66
CA TRP A 189 18.69 18.79 -0.90
C TRP A 189 18.98 18.75 0.61
N TRP A 190 19.25 17.57 1.18
CA TRP A 190 19.55 17.44 2.60
C TRP A 190 20.79 18.25 2.96
N ASN A 191 21.88 18.12 2.20
CA ASN A 191 23.13 18.79 2.51
C ASN A 191 23.06 20.31 2.30
N THR A 192 22.14 20.76 1.43
CA THR A 192 21.83 22.19 1.27
C THR A 192 21.01 22.72 2.45
N THR A 193 20.08 21.91 2.95
CA THR A 193 19.14 22.31 4.02
C THR A 193 19.77 22.21 5.41
N PHE A 194 20.55 21.17 5.68
CA PHE A 194 21.25 20.89 6.94
C PHE A 194 22.75 20.65 6.68
N PRO A 195 23.50 21.69 6.29
CA PRO A 195 24.90 21.56 5.93
C PRO A 195 25.74 21.17 7.14
N HIS A 196 26.45 20.05 7.04
CA HIS A 196 27.42 19.62 8.03
C HIS A 196 28.52 18.76 7.39
N GLU A 197 29.79 19.05 7.69
CA GLU A 197 30.96 18.42 7.05
C GLU A 197 31.07 16.91 7.29
N LYS A 198 30.43 16.41 8.37
CA LYS A 198 30.42 14.99 8.76
C LYS A 198 29.10 14.28 8.47
N ASN A 199 28.21 14.86 7.66
CA ASN A 199 27.06 14.12 7.16
C ASN A 199 27.54 12.91 6.33
N VAL A 200 26.89 11.76 6.51
CA VAL A 200 27.20 10.54 5.77
C VAL A 200 25.94 10.06 5.06
N PHE A 201 26.00 9.97 3.74
CA PHE A 201 24.90 9.46 2.91
C PHE A 201 25.32 8.21 2.17
N VAL A 202 24.56 7.13 2.32
CA VAL A 202 24.85 5.84 1.72
C VAL A 202 23.64 5.36 0.92
N ASN A 203 23.81 5.29 -0.41
CA ASN A 203 22.91 4.50 -1.25
C ASN A 203 23.38 3.03 -1.19
N GLY A 204 22.74 2.26 -0.31
CA GLY A 204 22.99 0.84 -0.08
C GLY A 204 22.14 -0.08 -0.94
N ALA A 205 21.63 0.40 -2.08
CA ALA A 205 20.77 -0.40 -2.94
C ALA A 205 21.50 -1.54 -3.65
N VAL A 206 20.80 -2.67 -3.73
CA VAL A 206 21.25 -3.91 -4.34
C VAL A 206 20.21 -4.33 -5.38
N PRO A 207 20.51 -4.17 -6.68
CA PRO A 207 19.60 -4.50 -7.76
C PRO A 207 19.11 -5.94 -7.73
N ALA A 208 17.87 -6.14 -8.15
CA ALA A 208 17.24 -7.46 -8.21
C ALA A 208 17.39 -8.24 -6.88
N THR A 209 17.21 -7.57 -5.74
CA THR A 209 17.04 -8.20 -4.42
C THR A 209 15.71 -7.82 -3.80
N THR A 210 15.35 -8.49 -2.71
CA THR A 210 14.07 -8.37 -2.01
C THR A 210 14.33 -8.16 -0.51
N THR A 211 13.28 -7.95 0.28
CA THR A 211 13.38 -7.85 1.74
C THR A 211 13.81 -9.16 2.38
N GLU A 212 13.69 -10.31 1.70
CA GLU A 212 14.26 -11.55 2.20
C GLU A 212 15.78 -11.41 2.38
N TYR A 213 16.46 -10.88 1.37
CA TYR A 213 17.88 -10.53 1.43
C TYR A 213 18.18 -9.47 2.50
N TYR A 214 17.45 -8.34 2.49
CA TYR A 214 17.74 -7.24 3.42
C TYR A 214 17.43 -7.57 4.87
N SER A 215 16.47 -8.45 5.16
CA SER A 215 16.15 -8.91 6.52
C SER A 215 17.35 -9.56 7.22
N VAL A 216 18.38 -9.93 6.47
CA VAL A 216 19.64 -10.49 6.97
C VAL A 216 20.84 -9.59 6.63
N CYS A 217 20.88 -9.02 5.44
CA CYS A 217 22.08 -8.37 4.89
C CYS A 217 22.05 -6.84 4.92
N ALA A 218 21.01 -6.18 5.46
CA ALA A 218 20.91 -4.72 5.44
C ALA A 218 22.15 -4.02 6.02
N LEU A 219 22.70 -4.51 7.14
CA LEU A 219 23.87 -3.92 7.79
C LEU A 219 25.19 -4.11 7.03
N GLU A 220 25.19 -4.86 5.94
CA GLU A 220 26.30 -4.91 5.00
C GLU A 220 26.32 -3.69 4.07
N HIS A 221 25.18 -3.02 3.89
CA HIS A 221 24.98 -1.92 2.95
C HIS A 221 24.76 -0.55 3.59
N ILE A 222 24.41 -0.52 4.88
CA ILE A 222 24.31 0.71 5.68
C ILE A 222 25.09 0.58 6.98
N ASP A 223 25.27 1.69 7.69
CA ASP A 223 25.89 1.70 9.02
C ASP A 223 24.90 1.23 10.10
N GLN A 224 25.41 0.74 11.24
CA GLN A 224 24.60 0.51 12.44
C GLN A 224 24.24 1.82 13.14
N GLU A 225 25.08 2.84 13.02
CA GLU A 225 24.88 4.18 13.61
C GLU A 225 24.12 5.13 12.66
N VAL A 226 23.17 4.60 11.87
CA VAL A 226 22.29 5.42 11.02
C VAL A 226 21.27 6.18 11.86
N ASP A 227 20.95 7.40 11.46
CA ASP A 227 19.88 8.22 12.05
C ASP A 227 18.58 8.10 11.28
N LEU A 228 18.67 7.98 9.95
CA LEU A 228 17.53 7.83 9.04
C LEU A 228 17.80 6.70 8.04
N VAL A 229 16.81 5.83 7.85
CA VAL A 229 16.81 4.80 6.82
C VAL A 229 15.61 4.98 5.89
N ILE A 230 15.86 5.05 4.58
CA ILE A 230 14.79 5.03 3.57
C ILE A 230 14.78 3.65 2.90
N ILE A 231 13.62 3.00 2.84
CA ILE A 231 13.46 1.66 2.23
C ILE A 231 12.58 1.77 0.99
N GLU A 232 13.05 1.25 -0.15
CA GLU A 232 12.32 1.20 -1.42
C GLU A 232 12.33 -0.24 -1.97
N MET A 233 11.25 -0.99 -1.74
CA MET A 233 11.13 -2.41 -2.15
C MET A 233 9.80 -2.72 -2.85
N ALA A 234 9.00 -1.70 -3.15
CA ALA A 234 7.60 -1.85 -3.54
C ALA A 234 7.38 -2.59 -4.86
N ILE A 235 8.40 -2.64 -5.74
CA ILE A 235 8.35 -3.37 -7.02
C ILE A 235 9.33 -4.57 -7.07
N ASN A 236 9.92 -4.90 -5.91
CA ASN A 236 10.92 -5.94 -5.77
C ASN A 236 10.36 -7.16 -5.02
N ASP A 237 9.64 -6.92 -3.94
CA ASP A 237 9.08 -8.00 -3.13
C ASP A 237 7.80 -8.56 -3.73
N GLN A 238 7.59 -9.87 -3.56
CA GLN A 238 6.35 -10.52 -3.97
C GLN A 238 5.29 -10.47 -2.89
N ARG A 239 4.03 -10.48 -3.30
CA ARG A 239 2.83 -10.63 -2.50
C ARG A 239 2.72 -12.06 -2.02
N VAL A 240 3.74 -12.57 -1.37
CA VAL A 240 3.75 -13.90 -0.76
C VAL A 240 4.07 -13.69 0.71
N ASP A 241 3.50 -14.54 1.57
CA ASP A 241 3.57 -14.36 3.02
C ASP A 241 4.99 -14.22 3.57
N VAL A 242 5.96 -14.84 2.90
CA VAL A 242 7.37 -14.74 3.24
C VAL A 242 7.88 -13.31 3.18
N PHE A 243 7.50 -12.51 2.18
CA PHE A 243 8.06 -11.17 1.98
C PHE A 243 7.52 -10.14 2.98
N ALA A 244 6.24 -10.21 3.33
CA ALA A 244 5.74 -9.35 4.39
C ALA A 244 6.36 -9.67 5.75
N GLN A 245 6.59 -10.96 6.03
CA GLN A 245 7.29 -11.38 7.24
C GLN A 245 8.76 -10.95 7.23
N THR A 246 9.47 -11.09 6.11
CA THR A 246 10.87 -10.62 6.00
C THR A 246 10.96 -9.11 6.03
N TYR A 247 9.98 -8.40 5.49
CA TYR A 247 9.85 -6.95 5.61
C TYR A 247 9.63 -6.53 7.06
N GLU A 248 8.71 -7.18 7.78
CA GLU A 248 8.54 -6.97 9.22
C GLU A 248 9.86 -7.22 9.98
N TRP A 249 10.58 -8.29 9.66
CA TRP A 249 11.88 -8.57 10.29
C TRP A 249 12.91 -7.48 10.01
N LEU A 250 12.97 -6.98 8.78
CA LEU A 250 13.82 -5.84 8.41
C LEU A 250 13.45 -4.61 9.25
N ILE A 251 12.16 -4.26 9.34
CA ILE A 251 11.69 -3.11 10.13
C ILE A 251 12.07 -3.27 11.60
N ARG A 252 11.79 -4.42 12.22
CA ARG A 252 12.15 -4.67 13.62
C ARG A 252 13.65 -4.54 13.87
N MET A 253 14.48 -5.11 12.98
CA MET A 253 15.93 -4.98 13.07
C MET A 253 16.38 -3.52 12.99
N LEU A 254 15.86 -2.76 12.03
CA LEU A 254 16.21 -1.34 11.87
C LEU A 254 15.77 -0.50 13.08
N LEU A 255 14.57 -0.75 13.60
CA LEU A 255 14.04 -0.02 14.75
C LEU A 255 14.81 -0.30 16.06
N ASP A 256 15.51 -1.43 16.14
CA ASP A 256 16.34 -1.88 17.26
C ASP A 256 17.81 -1.41 17.17
N LEU A 257 18.20 -0.69 16.11
CA LEU A 257 19.57 -0.17 15.96
C LEU A 257 19.91 0.87 17.04
N PRO A 258 21.21 1.03 17.38
CA PRO A 258 21.65 1.86 18.52
C PRO A 258 21.12 3.30 18.54
N ASN A 259 21.08 3.96 17.38
CA ASN A 259 20.59 5.34 17.26
C ASN A 259 19.05 5.44 17.19
N LYS A 260 18.33 4.32 17.36
CA LYS A 260 16.88 4.19 17.22
C LYS A 260 16.37 4.88 15.94
N PRO A 261 16.93 4.61 14.74
CA PRO A 261 16.73 5.44 13.56
C PRO A 261 15.26 5.68 13.22
N ALA A 262 15.01 6.81 12.56
CA ALA A 262 13.78 6.99 11.79
C ALA A 262 13.82 6.10 10.55
N VAL A 263 12.69 5.49 10.19
CA VAL A 263 12.57 4.67 8.98
C VAL A 263 11.44 5.26 8.13
N ILE A 264 11.66 5.39 6.83
CA ILE A 264 10.65 5.84 5.86
C ILE A 264 10.53 4.78 4.77
N ASN A 265 9.30 4.42 4.43
CA ASN A 265 9.01 3.59 3.26
C ASN A 265 8.77 4.51 2.05
N ALA A 266 9.58 4.34 1.01
CA ALA A 266 9.42 5.00 -0.29
C ALA A 266 8.87 4.00 -1.31
N GLN A 267 7.84 4.40 -2.06
CA GLN A 267 7.17 3.53 -3.01
C GLN A 267 7.20 4.12 -4.42
N VAL A 268 7.88 3.42 -5.33
CA VAL A 268 7.96 3.73 -6.77
C VAL A 268 6.91 2.94 -7.55
N ILE A 269 6.68 3.24 -8.84
CA ILE A 269 5.64 2.60 -9.66
C ILE A 269 6.22 1.68 -10.73
N ALA A 270 5.49 0.62 -11.10
CA ALA A 270 5.74 -0.21 -12.27
C ALA A 270 4.44 -0.75 -12.88
N LEU A 271 4.40 -0.92 -14.21
CA LEU A 271 3.25 -1.39 -14.99
C LEU A 271 3.50 -2.73 -15.70
N SER A 272 4.71 -3.30 -15.57
CA SER A 272 5.11 -4.55 -16.24
C SER A 272 4.51 -5.83 -15.65
N PHE A 273 3.73 -5.74 -14.56
CA PHE A 273 3.27 -6.89 -13.78
C PHE A 273 1.85 -7.34 -14.14
N ASP A 274 1.47 -8.53 -13.68
CA ASP A 274 0.14 -9.11 -13.93
C ASP A 274 -1.00 -8.40 -13.17
N THR A 275 -0.68 -7.54 -12.19
CA THR A 275 -1.65 -6.67 -11.52
C THR A 275 -1.14 -5.22 -11.36
N ILE A 276 -2.06 -4.26 -11.25
CA ILE A 276 -1.80 -2.80 -11.10
C ILE A 276 -1.57 -2.39 -9.63
N THR A 277 -1.75 -3.30 -8.67
CA THR A 277 -1.37 -3.10 -7.25
C THR A 277 0.06 -2.60 -7.07
N MET A 278 0.89 -2.76 -8.09
CA MET A 278 2.33 -2.67 -8.01
C MET A 278 2.87 -1.27 -7.83
N GLY A 279 3.81 -1.15 -6.89
CA GLY A 279 4.46 0.10 -6.57
C GLY A 279 3.93 0.83 -5.33
N GLY A 280 3.11 0.15 -4.54
CA GLY A 280 2.80 0.52 -3.16
C GLY A 280 2.59 -0.68 -2.24
N ASP A 281 2.63 -1.88 -2.82
CA ASP A 281 2.28 -3.17 -2.24
C ASP A 281 3.09 -4.28 -2.92
N LEU A 282 3.25 -5.39 -2.22
CA LEU A 282 4.02 -6.56 -2.66
C LEU A 282 3.48 -7.17 -3.99
N HIS A 283 4.31 -7.88 -4.78
CA HIS A 283 4.04 -8.36 -6.16
C HIS A 283 3.48 -9.78 -6.36
N THR A 284 2.39 -9.98 -7.09
CA THR A 284 1.88 -11.35 -7.32
C THR A 284 2.83 -12.20 -8.18
N GLY A 285 3.12 -13.43 -7.74
CA GLY A 285 3.56 -14.51 -8.64
C GLY A 285 2.45 -14.91 -9.61
N LYS A 286 2.76 -15.70 -10.64
CA LYS A 286 1.83 -16.08 -11.70
C LYS A 286 0.52 -16.71 -11.19
N PRO A 287 -0.60 -16.57 -11.93
CA PRO A 287 -1.93 -17.06 -11.56
C PRO A 287 -2.07 -18.58 -11.39
N GLU A 288 -1.07 -19.38 -11.80
CA GLU A 288 -1.09 -20.84 -11.65
C GLU A 288 -1.04 -21.30 -10.17
N LEU A 289 -0.67 -20.41 -9.23
CA LEU A 289 -0.74 -20.64 -7.78
C LEU A 289 -1.93 -19.95 -7.08
N ALA A 290 -2.91 -19.44 -7.82
CA ALA A 290 -4.15 -18.87 -7.26
C ALA A 290 -5.03 -19.88 -6.48
N HIS A 291 -4.59 -21.14 -6.35
CA HIS A 291 -5.18 -22.17 -5.49
C HIS A 291 -4.52 -22.26 -4.10
N CYS A 292 -3.54 -21.41 -3.76
CA CYS A 292 -2.98 -21.40 -2.42
C CYS A 292 -3.88 -20.57 -1.48
N GLU A 293 -4.74 -21.24 -0.69
CA GLU A 293 -5.60 -20.63 0.33
C GLU A 293 -4.83 -19.85 1.42
N ALA A 294 -3.49 -19.94 1.45
CA ALA A 294 -2.62 -19.43 2.50
C ALA A 294 -1.53 -18.44 2.05
N CYS A 295 -1.56 -17.95 0.80
CA CYS A 295 -0.65 -16.88 0.38
C CYS A 295 -1.35 -15.51 0.45
N LEU A 296 -0.56 -14.46 0.69
CA LEU A 296 -0.54 -13.16 0.01
C LEU A 296 -0.72 -11.93 0.93
N ILE A 297 0.22 -11.59 1.82
CA ILE A 297 0.20 -10.36 2.67
C ILE A 297 0.57 -9.05 1.92
N PHE A 298 0.23 -7.88 2.48
CA PHE A 298 0.62 -6.52 2.07
C PHE A 298 1.60 -5.84 3.05
N SER A 299 2.61 -5.10 2.53
CA SER A 299 3.59 -4.37 3.35
C SER A 299 3.03 -3.12 4.05
N LEU A 300 1.95 -2.53 3.53
CA LEU A 300 1.32 -1.34 4.11
C LEU A 300 0.83 -1.57 5.55
N GLY A 301 0.23 -2.72 5.83
CA GLY A 301 -0.22 -3.05 7.19
C GLY A 301 0.93 -3.14 8.20
N VAL A 302 2.14 -3.53 7.75
CA VAL A 302 3.36 -3.55 8.57
C VAL A 302 3.79 -2.12 8.89
N ASN A 303 3.82 -1.23 7.91
CA ASN A 303 4.21 0.16 8.11
C ASN A 303 3.32 0.85 9.16
N GLU A 304 2.01 0.68 9.05
CA GLU A 304 1.06 1.28 9.99
C GLU A 304 1.19 0.69 11.40
N TYR A 305 1.41 -0.63 11.52
CA TYR A 305 1.60 -1.29 12.82
C TYR A 305 2.86 -0.81 13.57
N TYR A 306 3.93 -0.52 12.83
CA TYR A 306 5.22 -0.04 13.37
C TYR A 306 5.39 1.49 13.30
N ASP A 307 4.35 2.23 12.93
CA ASP A 307 4.37 3.69 12.76
C ASP A 307 5.44 4.21 11.77
N ILE A 308 5.64 3.50 10.66
CA ILE A 308 6.59 3.82 9.59
C ILE A 308 5.94 4.71 8.52
N PRO A 309 6.29 6.01 8.42
CA PRO A 309 5.75 6.89 7.38
C PRO A 309 6.04 6.35 5.97
N THR A 310 5.05 6.46 5.09
CA THR A 310 5.09 5.93 3.72
C THR A 310 4.80 7.03 2.70
N VAL A 311 5.75 7.26 1.79
CA VAL A 311 5.66 8.21 0.68
C VAL A 311 5.59 7.46 -0.64
N SER A 312 4.53 7.68 -1.42
CA SER A 312 4.18 6.88 -2.59
C SER A 312 4.09 7.72 -3.86
N LEU A 313 5.04 7.51 -4.77
CA LEU A 313 4.96 8.02 -6.15
C LEU A 313 3.76 7.42 -6.87
N ARG A 314 3.51 6.12 -6.67
CA ARG A 314 2.38 5.39 -7.28
C ARG A 314 1.06 6.11 -7.03
N ASN A 315 0.77 6.49 -5.78
CA ASN A 315 -0.52 7.10 -5.43
C ASN A 315 -0.74 8.46 -6.11
N VAL A 316 0.32 9.13 -6.55
CA VAL A 316 0.27 10.40 -7.28
C VAL A 316 0.07 10.17 -8.78
N VAL A 317 0.88 9.31 -9.40
CA VAL A 317 0.95 9.24 -10.87
C VAL A 317 0.11 8.12 -11.47
N LEU A 318 -0.13 7.01 -10.75
CA LEU A 318 -0.76 5.81 -11.30
C LEU A 318 -2.13 6.13 -11.88
N TYR A 319 -3.00 6.76 -11.10
CA TYR A 319 -4.35 7.12 -11.52
C TYR A 319 -4.35 7.86 -12.87
N HIS A 320 -3.43 8.80 -13.01
CA HIS A 320 -3.33 9.67 -14.17
C HIS A 320 -2.77 8.95 -15.39
N VAL A 321 -1.75 8.09 -15.21
CA VAL A 321 -1.23 7.21 -16.26
C VAL A 321 -2.30 6.22 -16.74
N LEU A 322 -3.13 5.70 -15.84
CA LEU A 322 -4.23 4.79 -16.20
C LEU A 322 -5.30 5.45 -17.07
N GLU A 323 -5.59 6.72 -16.82
CA GLU A 323 -6.55 7.50 -17.62
C GLU A 323 -5.91 8.03 -18.92
N ASN A 324 -4.59 8.26 -18.91
CA ASN A 324 -3.82 8.82 -20.02
C ASN A 324 -2.65 7.89 -20.38
N ALA A 325 -2.96 6.78 -21.06
CA ALA A 325 -2.00 5.71 -21.31
C ALA A 325 -0.68 6.18 -21.94
N HIS A 326 -0.71 7.20 -22.82
CA HIS A 326 0.49 7.75 -23.45
C HIS A 326 1.56 8.28 -22.47
N LEU A 327 1.19 8.57 -21.23
CA LEU A 327 2.14 9.03 -20.20
C LEU A 327 3.05 7.92 -19.68
N ASP A 328 2.80 6.65 -19.98
CA ASP A 328 3.74 5.58 -19.68
C ASP A 328 5.11 5.84 -20.34
N ARG A 329 5.13 6.37 -21.56
CA ARG A 329 6.33 6.80 -22.28
C ARG A 329 7.09 7.94 -21.61
N ASP A 330 6.39 8.80 -20.89
CA ASP A 330 6.96 9.95 -20.20
C ASP A 330 7.48 9.59 -18.80
N MET A 331 7.02 8.47 -18.24
CA MET A 331 7.36 8.03 -16.87
C MET A 331 8.39 6.90 -16.83
N PHE A 332 8.46 6.06 -17.86
CA PHE A 332 9.28 4.85 -17.87
C PHE A 332 10.50 4.94 -18.80
N HIS A 333 11.52 4.12 -18.52
CA HIS A 333 12.74 4.03 -19.32
C HIS A 333 12.46 3.33 -20.67
N ARG A 334 13.35 3.48 -21.65
CA ARG A 334 13.25 2.82 -22.96
C ARG A 334 14.30 1.72 -23.09
N LEU A 335 13.94 0.58 -23.67
CA LEU A 335 14.89 -0.49 -23.95
C LEU A 335 15.80 -0.13 -25.14
N PRO A 336 16.99 -0.76 -25.27
CA PRO A 336 17.84 -0.61 -26.46
C PRO A 336 17.05 -0.91 -27.74
N PRO A 337 17.20 -0.12 -28.83
CA PRO A 337 18.27 0.84 -29.12
C PRO A 337 18.06 2.28 -28.62
N PHE A 338 17.13 2.53 -27.70
CA PHE A 338 16.87 3.87 -27.11
C PHE A 338 16.38 4.93 -28.10
N LEU A 339 15.83 4.50 -29.23
CA LEU A 339 15.10 5.34 -30.18
C LEU A 339 13.71 5.70 -29.65
N GLU A 340 13.08 6.72 -30.24
CA GLU A 340 11.74 7.20 -29.85
C GLU A 340 10.67 6.09 -29.89
N ASP A 341 10.78 5.16 -30.85
CA ASP A 341 9.88 4.01 -31.02
C ASP A 341 10.33 2.73 -30.25
N SER A 342 11.32 2.84 -29.35
CA SER A 342 11.79 1.67 -28.60
C SER A 342 10.76 1.24 -27.55
N GLN A 343 10.67 -0.07 -27.32
CA GLN A 343 9.80 -0.63 -26.29
C GLN A 343 10.12 -0.04 -24.91
N GLU A 344 9.08 0.30 -24.18
CA GLU A 344 9.17 0.84 -22.83
C GLU A 344 9.54 -0.25 -21.81
N ASP A 345 10.48 0.06 -20.94
CA ASP A 345 10.76 -0.67 -19.72
C ASP A 345 9.76 -0.22 -18.64
N LEU A 346 8.57 -0.82 -18.69
CA LEU A 346 7.48 -0.55 -17.76
C LEU A 346 7.78 -0.94 -16.29
N ARG A 347 9.01 -1.41 -15.98
CA ARG A 347 9.45 -1.69 -14.62
C ARG A 347 10.27 -0.56 -14.02
N HIS A 348 11.10 0.11 -14.81
CA HIS A 348 12.05 1.11 -14.33
C HIS A 348 11.63 2.51 -14.78
N MET A 349 11.38 3.38 -13.82
CA MET A 349 11.04 4.77 -14.09
C MET A 349 12.24 5.56 -14.65
N ASN A 350 11.99 6.54 -15.50
CA ASN A 350 13.03 7.38 -16.08
C ASN A 350 13.37 8.58 -15.15
N ARG A 351 14.15 9.54 -15.65
CA ARG A 351 14.56 10.75 -14.92
C ARG A 351 13.39 11.55 -14.32
N VAL A 352 12.23 11.55 -14.96
CA VAL A 352 11.02 12.24 -14.49
C VAL A 352 10.50 11.56 -13.23
N GLY A 353 10.32 10.24 -13.26
CA GLY A 353 9.89 9.47 -12.09
C GLY A 353 10.89 9.59 -10.92
N HIS A 354 12.19 9.54 -11.22
CA HIS A 354 13.25 9.77 -10.23
C HIS A 354 13.17 11.15 -9.56
N LYS A 355 13.00 12.21 -10.36
CA LYS A 355 12.83 13.56 -9.83
C LYS A 355 11.57 13.68 -8.97
N ILE A 356 10.43 13.13 -9.42
CA ILE A 356 9.18 13.20 -8.65
C ILE A 356 9.33 12.46 -7.32
N MET A 357 9.89 11.25 -7.30
CA MET A 357 10.11 10.49 -6.06
C MET A 357 10.95 11.30 -5.05
N ALA A 358 12.05 11.91 -5.50
CA ALA A 358 12.88 12.77 -4.65
C ALA A 358 12.11 13.99 -4.14
N GLU A 359 11.40 14.70 -5.01
CA GLU A 359 10.64 15.91 -4.62
C GLU A 359 9.45 15.59 -3.71
N LEU A 360 8.80 14.43 -3.85
CA LEU A 360 7.77 13.97 -2.90
C LEU A 360 8.35 13.69 -1.51
N LEU A 361 9.54 13.07 -1.43
CA LEU A 361 10.25 12.89 -0.16
C LEU A 361 10.65 14.24 0.44
N ILE A 362 11.14 15.18 -0.38
CA ILE A 362 11.49 16.53 0.09
C ILE A 362 10.26 17.27 0.61
N ALA A 363 9.13 17.23 -0.10
CA ALA A 363 7.88 17.84 0.35
C ALA A 363 7.42 17.22 1.68
N TYR A 364 7.58 15.91 1.83
CA TYR A 364 7.29 15.22 3.09
C TYR A 364 8.20 15.69 4.23
N MET A 365 9.51 15.84 3.99
CA MET A 365 10.44 16.37 4.98
C MET A 365 10.12 17.82 5.36
N GLN A 366 9.85 18.68 4.38
CA GLN A 366 9.43 20.07 4.60
C GLN A 366 8.19 20.14 5.50
N ARG A 367 7.19 19.30 5.21
CA ARG A 367 5.99 19.17 6.04
C ARG A 367 6.33 18.78 7.49
N GLN A 368 7.21 17.82 7.70
CA GLN A 368 7.60 17.40 9.06
C GLN A 368 8.49 18.43 9.77
N ILE A 369 9.32 19.19 9.04
CA ILE A 369 10.06 20.35 9.58
C ILE A 369 9.07 21.40 10.09
N CYS A 370 8.07 21.75 9.29
CA CYS A 370 7.04 22.71 9.69
C CYS A 370 6.22 22.23 10.88
N ALA A 371 5.82 20.96 10.88
CA ALA A 371 5.11 20.36 12.01
C ALA A 371 5.96 20.39 13.29
N GLN A 372 7.25 20.05 13.20
CA GLN A 372 8.16 20.06 14.34
C GLN A 372 8.41 21.49 14.88
N ALA A 373 8.53 22.47 13.99
CA ALA A 373 8.71 23.86 14.39
C ALA A 373 7.47 24.42 15.11
N ARG A 374 6.26 24.06 14.65
CA ARG A 374 5.00 24.40 15.34
C ARG A 374 4.91 23.75 16.72
N LEU A 375 5.29 22.47 16.83
CA LEU A 375 5.36 21.77 18.12
C LEU A 375 6.34 22.41 19.10
N LYS A 376 7.44 22.97 18.61
CA LYS A 376 8.39 23.72 19.45
C LYS A 376 7.84 25.06 19.91
N ALA A 377 7.07 25.73 19.05
CA ALA A 377 6.44 27.00 19.38
C ALA A 377 5.36 26.84 20.46
N ASP A 378 4.63 25.72 20.44
CA ASP A 378 3.65 25.37 21.47
C ASP A 378 3.80 23.89 21.91
N PRO A 379 4.65 23.62 22.91
CA PRO A 379 4.81 22.27 23.45
C PRO A 379 3.57 21.75 24.20
N SER A 380 2.63 22.63 24.58
CA SER A 380 1.46 22.24 25.39
C SER A 380 0.53 21.28 24.65
N VAL A 381 0.54 21.29 23.32
CA VAL A 381 -0.21 20.33 22.47
C VAL A 381 0.29 18.88 22.60
N LEU A 382 1.44 18.67 23.24
CA LEU A 382 1.98 17.35 23.58
C LEU A 382 1.65 16.93 25.02
N GLU A 383 1.10 17.82 25.85
CA GLU A 383 0.63 17.48 27.19
C GLU A 383 -0.58 16.55 27.09
N PHE A 384 -0.32 15.25 27.24
CA PHE A 384 -1.34 14.22 27.24
C PHE A 384 -1.15 13.33 28.46
N GLN A 385 -2.22 13.20 29.25
CA GLN A 385 -2.30 12.22 30.33
C GLN A 385 -3.28 11.13 29.93
N SER A 386 -2.77 9.92 29.78
CA SER A 386 -3.60 8.77 29.43
C SER A 386 -4.66 8.53 30.51
N PRO A 387 -5.96 8.54 30.16
CA PRO A 387 -7.02 8.25 31.12
C PRO A 387 -6.84 6.83 31.69
N GLY A 388 -6.38 6.72 32.94
CA GLY A 388 -6.15 5.42 33.59
C GLY A 388 -5.09 4.55 32.92
N ASN A 389 -4.12 5.13 32.18
CA ASN A 389 -3.11 4.41 31.38
C ASN A 389 -3.71 3.48 30.30
N THR A 390 -4.92 3.79 29.81
CA THR A 390 -5.64 2.94 28.83
C THR A 390 -5.20 3.18 27.37
N ILE A 391 -4.62 4.33 27.07
CA ILE A 391 -4.14 4.74 25.74
C ILE A 391 -2.64 5.05 25.82
N PRO A 392 -1.83 4.74 24.79
CA PRO A 392 -0.39 4.94 24.90
C PRO A 392 -0.02 6.42 24.97
N GLY A 393 0.98 6.74 25.80
CA GLY A 393 1.53 8.09 25.97
C GLY A 393 2.65 8.41 24.96
N PRO A 394 3.06 9.69 24.80
CA PRO A 394 4.10 10.07 23.84
C PRO A 394 5.45 9.36 24.03
N GLU A 395 5.80 8.97 25.26
CA GLU A 395 7.05 8.24 25.55
C GLU A 395 7.05 6.81 25.01
N GLU A 396 5.88 6.20 24.85
CA GLU A 396 5.71 4.85 24.28
C GLU A 396 5.64 4.88 22.75
N MET A 397 5.38 6.06 22.16
CA MET A 397 5.22 6.28 20.72
C MET A 397 6.57 6.34 20.02
N GLY A 398 7.13 5.16 19.78
CA GLY A 398 8.43 4.98 19.15
C GLY A 398 9.15 3.73 19.63
N GLU A 399 8.63 3.07 20.67
CA GLU A 399 9.11 1.77 21.10
C GLU A 399 8.60 0.66 20.17
N MET A 400 9.40 -0.40 20.04
CA MET A 400 9.06 -1.53 19.18
C MET A 400 7.98 -2.38 19.84
N PRO A 401 6.85 -2.67 19.15
CA PRO A 401 5.80 -3.54 19.68
C PRO A 401 6.33 -4.90 20.15
N ARG A 402 5.82 -5.36 21.31
CA ARG A 402 6.17 -6.64 21.92
C ARG A 402 6.03 -7.83 20.98
N LEU A 403 4.92 -7.91 20.26
CA LEU A 403 4.62 -9.00 19.34
C LEU A 403 4.75 -8.56 17.90
N ARG A 404 4.96 -9.54 17.04
CA ARG A 404 4.88 -9.40 15.58
C ARG A 404 3.44 -9.33 15.11
N MET A 405 3.20 -8.56 14.06
CA MET A 405 1.91 -8.45 13.39
C MET A 405 1.44 -9.80 12.83
N PHE A 406 2.37 -10.62 12.33
CA PHE A 406 2.08 -11.98 11.84
C PHE A 406 2.20 -13.05 12.92
N GLY A 407 2.17 -12.68 14.19
CA GLY A 407 2.01 -13.58 15.32
C GLY A 407 0.57 -13.60 15.83
N LYS A 408 0.25 -14.65 16.58
CA LYS A 408 -0.96 -14.72 17.40
C LYS A 408 -0.79 -13.88 18.65
N TYR A 409 -1.89 -13.37 19.19
CA TYR A 409 -1.88 -12.81 20.54
C TYR A 409 -1.46 -13.88 21.56
N VAL A 410 -0.36 -13.62 22.25
CA VAL A 410 0.16 -14.43 23.36
C VAL A 410 0.47 -13.56 24.56
N ARG A 411 0.14 -14.04 25.76
CA ARG A 411 0.39 -13.34 27.03
C ARG A 411 1.86 -13.50 27.43
N ASN A 412 2.48 -12.42 27.92
CA ASN A 412 3.84 -12.42 28.51
C ASN A 412 5.05 -12.80 27.63
N GLU A 413 4.89 -12.95 26.31
CA GLU A 413 6.02 -13.23 25.40
C GLU A 413 6.53 -11.95 24.71
N ARG A 414 7.85 -11.77 24.53
CA ARG A 414 8.38 -10.65 23.73
C ARG A 414 9.21 -11.17 22.58
N GLU A 415 8.92 -10.70 21.38
CA GLU A 415 9.71 -10.99 20.21
C GLU A 415 10.89 -10.01 20.12
N HIS A 416 12.09 -10.52 19.93
CA HIS A 416 13.30 -9.73 19.80
C HIS A 416 13.85 -9.79 18.36
N SER A 417 14.63 -8.79 17.96
CA SER A 417 15.24 -8.76 16.63
C SER A 417 16.34 -9.83 16.51
N PRO A 418 16.34 -10.68 15.47
CA PRO A 418 17.36 -11.71 15.30
C PRO A 418 18.70 -11.08 14.93
N LYS A 419 19.80 -11.60 15.50
CA LYS A 419 21.16 -11.31 15.01
C LYS A 419 21.45 -12.16 13.77
N THR A 420 22.02 -11.56 12.74
CA THR A 420 22.26 -12.23 11.46
C THR A 420 23.71 -12.12 11.02
N THR A 421 24.18 -13.14 10.32
CA THR A 421 25.46 -13.15 9.62
C THR A 421 25.17 -13.14 8.13
N CYS A 422 25.78 -12.22 7.37
CA CYS A 422 25.64 -12.17 5.92
C CYS A 422 27.01 -12.01 5.25
N LEU A 423 27.29 -12.88 4.28
CA LEU A 423 28.35 -12.72 3.30
C LEU A 423 27.72 -12.33 1.98
N SER A 424 28.12 -11.21 1.38
CA SER A 424 27.53 -10.77 0.10
C SER A 424 28.57 -10.30 -0.90
N THR A 425 28.31 -10.55 -2.20
CA THR A 425 29.15 -10.06 -3.30
C THR A 425 29.31 -8.54 -3.34
N ARG A 426 28.38 -7.81 -2.71
CA ARG A 426 28.39 -6.35 -2.64
C ARG A 426 28.76 -5.78 -1.28
N SER A 427 29.02 -6.63 -0.29
CA SER A 427 29.49 -6.15 1.01
C SER A 427 30.97 -5.78 0.95
N LYS A 428 31.30 -4.61 1.51
CA LYS A 428 32.70 -4.24 1.82
C LYS A 428 33.15 -4.78 3.19
N LYS A 429 32.21 -5.02 4.12
CA LYS A 429 32.48 -5.46 5.50
C LYS A 429 32.76 -6.96 5.52
N HIS A 430 31.86 -7.74 4.91
CA HIS A 430 31.92 -9.19 4.84
C HIS A 430 31.68 -9.67 3.39
N PRO A 431 32.70 -9.58 2.52
CA PRO A 431 32.56 -9.96 1.12
C PRO A 431 32.36 -11.47 0.96
N LEU A 432 31.47 -11.88 0.06
CA LEU A 432 31.31 -13.28 -0.30
C LEU A 432 32.48 -13.74 -1.16
N LYS A 433 33.44 -14.43 -0.54
CA LYS A 433 34.62 -14.98 -1.22
C LYS A 433 34.79 -16.46 -0.87
N PRO A 434 34.95 -17.35 -1.87
CA PRO A 434 35.22 -18.74 -1.60
C PRO A 434 36.63 -18.90 -1.01
N ILE A 435 36.74 -19.74 0.02
CA ILE A 435 38.03 -20.15 0.59
C ILE A 435 38.72 -21.19 -0.28
N ARG A 436 37.96 -21.93 -1.10
CA ARG A 436 38.44 -22.89 -2.10
C ARG A 436 37.49 -22.85 -3.31
N GLN A 437 38.01 -22.82 -4.53
CA GLN A 437 37.19 -22.82 -5.74
C GLN A 437 37.86 -23.54 -6.92
N GLU A 438 37.04 -24.15 -7.76
CA GLU A 438 37.39 -24.77 -9.04
C GLU A 438 36.26 -24.47 -10.04
N GLY A 439 36.54 -23.70 -11.09
CA GLY A 439 35.54 -23.31 -12.10
C GLY A 439 34.57 -22.17 -11.73
N TRP A 440 34.59 -21.70 -10.49
CA TRP A 440 33.85 -20.49 -10.06
C TRP A 440 34.70 -19.22 -10.20
N SER A 441 34.06 -18.10 -10.53
CA SER A 441 34.74 -16.80 -10.71
C SER A 441 33.85 -15.63 -10.35
N GLU A 442 34.46 -14.51 -9.95
CA GLU A 442 33.76 -13.25 -9.73
C GLU A 442 33.38 -12.61 -11.08
N TRP A 443 32.16 -12.09 -11.17
CA TRP A 443 31.67 -11.35 -12.32
C TRP A 443 30.98 -10.07 -11.86
N ALA A 444 31.22 -8.98 -12.57
CA ALA A 444 30.54 -7.71 -12.33
C ALA A 444 30.23 -6.99 -13.65
N TRP A 445 29.04 -6.40 -13.74
CA TRP A 445 28.64 -5.49 -14.81
C TRP A 445 27.76 -4.39 -14.25
N LYS A 446 28.20 -3.14 -14.42
CA LYS A 446 27.56 -1.95 -13.84
C LYS A 446 27.20 -2.17 -12.35
N GLU A 447 25.93 -2.06 -12.01
CA GLU A 447 25.35 -2.26 -10.70
C GLU A 447 25.06 -3.72 -10.33
N LYS A 448 25.58 -4.73 -11.06
CA LYS A 448 25.36 -6.16 -10.75
C LYS A 448 26.68 -6.88 -10.47
N SER A 449 26.73 -7.72 -9.43
CA SER A 449 27.91 -8.51 -9.07
C SER A 449 27.53 -9.89 -8.53
N TYR A 450 28.19 -10.94 -9.05
CA TYR A 450 27.92 -12.34 -8.75
C TYR A 450 29.23 -13.13 -8.57
N VAL A 451 29.17 -14.23 -7.82
CA VAL A 451 30.13 -15.34 -7.97
C VAL A 451 29.45 -16.40 -8.83
N LEU A 452 30.02 -16.74 -9.99
CA LEU A 452 29.34 -17.64 -10.94
C LEU A 452 30.23 -18.76 -11.46
N ALA A 453 29.57 -19.85 -11.87
CA ALA A 453 30.17 -20.97 -12.59
C ALA A 453 29.25 -21.38 -13.75
N LYS A 454 29.84 -21.97 -14.79
CA LYS A 454 29.12 -22.39 -16.01
C LYS A 454 29.24 -23.87 -16.34
N GLU A 455 30.26 -24.52 -15.81
CA GLU A 455 30.59 -25.89 -16.17
C GLU A 455 30.12 -26.86 -15.08
N PRO A 456 29.42 -27.95 -15.43
CA PRO A 456 29.14 -29.04 -14.50
C PRO A 456 30.41 -29.56 -13.81
N GLY A 457 30.31 -29.82 -12.51
CA GLY A 457 31.43 -30.24 -11.66
C GLY A 457 32.23 -29.09 -11.05
N ALA A 458 32.00 -27.83 -11.46
CA ALA A 458 32.62 -26.67 -10.81
C ALA A 458 32.19 -26.56 -9.34
N ARG A 459 33.15 -26.32 -8.43
CA ARG A 459 32.93 -26.30 -6.97
C ARG A 459 33.44 -25.02 -6.32
N ALA A 460 32.72 -24.54 -5.30
CA ALA A 460 33.17 -23.46 -4.43
C ALA A 460 32.82 -23.76 -2.97
N THR A 461 33.76 -23.51 -2.05
CA THR A 461 33.57 -23.65 -0.60
C THR A 461 33.70 -22.28 0.07
N PHE A 462 32.80 -21.97 0.99
CA PHE A 462 32.73 -20.71 1.73
C PHE A 462 32.78 -20.98 3.24
N ALA A 463 33.50 -20.17 4.00
CA ALA A 463 33.46 -20.19 5.46
C ALA A 463 32.29 -19.32 5.95
N ILE A 464 31.50 -19.79 6.91
CA ILE A 464 30.38 -19.04 7.51
C ILE A 464 30.28 -19.29 9.01
N GLU A 465 29.97 -18.22 9.76
CA GLU A 465 29.64 -18.32 11.18
C GLU A 465 28.12 -18.54 11.33
N VAL A 466 27.75 -19.69 11.88
CA VAL A 466 26.36 -20.12 12.03
C VAL A 466 25.81 -19.71 13.37
N GLY A 467 24.65 -19.04 13.32
CA GLY A 467 23.92 -18.64 14.50
C GLY A 467 23.19 -19.80 15.19
N PRO A 468 22.84 -19.71 16.48
CA PRO A 468 22.22 -20.83 17.20
C PRO A 468 20.81 -21.30 16.77
N LYS A 469 20.17 -20.73 15.74
CA LYS A 469 19.02 -21.37 15.06
C LYS A 469 19.46 -22.40 14.02
N GLY A 470 20.74 -22.40 13.63
CA GLY A 470 21.32 -23.40 12.75
C GLY A 470 20.80 -23.37 11.32
N VAL A 471 20.32 -22.22 10.86
CA VAL A 471 19.78 -22.07 9.50
C VAL A 471 20.84 -21.41 8.63
N ILE A 472 21.11 -22.02 7.47
CA ILE A 472 21.96 -21.46 6.42
C ILE A 472 21.14 -21.32 5.15
N LYS A 473 21.12 -20.12 4.58
CA LYS A 473 20.47 -19.80 3.31
C LYS A 473 21.46 -19.27 2.29
N ILE A 474 21.10 -19.41 1.03
CA ILE A 474 21.83 -18.91 -0.14
C ILE A 474 20.93 -17.98 -0.94
N SER A 475 21.41 -16.80 -1.29
CA SER A 475 20.71 -15.90 -2.23
C SER A 475 21.45 -15.89 -3.56
N TYR A 476 20.72 -16.05 -4.66
CA TYR A 476 21.29 -16.28 -5.98
C TYR A 476 20.33 -15.77 -7.07
N LEU A 477 20.84 -15.56 -8.29
CA LEU A 477 19.97 -15.23 -9.41
C LEU A 477 19.16 -16.46 -9.80
N ARG A 478 17.83 -16.32 -9.86
CA ARG A 478 16.92 -17.29 -10.49
C ARG A 478 16.25 -16.66 -11.69
N SER A 479 16.11 -17.43 -12.77
CA SER A 479 15.52 -16.93 -14.01
C SER A 479 15.31 -18.05 -15.03
N LYS A 480 14.19 -17.97 -15.76
CA LYS A 480 13.92 -18.79 -16.95
C LYS A 480 14.66 -18.35 -18.22
N THR A 481 15.27 -17.16 -18.24
CA THR A 481 15.82 -16.53 -19.47
C THR A 481 17.34 -16.55 -19.57
N PHE A 482 18.05 -16.88 -18.49
CA PHE A 482 19.52 -16.83 -18.46
C PHE A 482 20.20 -18.20 -18.59
N GLY A 483 19.44 -19.27 -18.85
CA GLY A 483 19.97 -20.63 -18.96
C GLY A 483 20.62 -21.11 -17.66
N LEU A 484 19.94 -20.94 -16.53
CA LEU A 484 20.52 -21.15 -15.21
C LEU A 484 20.44 -22.62 -14.78
N GLY A 485 21.56 -23.19 -14.35
CA GLY A 485 21.69 -24.58 -13.92
C GLY A 485 21.30 -24.86 -12.47
N ASN A 486 21.50 -26.11 -12.04
CA ASN A 486 21.30 -26.52 -10.65
C ASN A 486 22.64 -26.62 -9.92
N VAL A 487 22.64 -26.30 -8.62
CA VAL A 487 23.78 -26.56 -7.74
C VAL A 487 23.39 -27.48 -6.60
N LYS A 488 24.30 -28.34 -6.18
CA LYS A 488 24.19 -29.14 -4.97
C LYS A 488 25.04 -28.49 -3.88
N CYS A 489 24.44 -28.09 -2.78
CA CYS A 489 25.14 -27.48 -1.65
C CYS A 489 25.03 -28.32 -0.37
N TRP A 490 26.11 -28.39 0.42
CA TRP A 490 26.13 -29.08 1.71
C TRP A 490 27.03 -28.36 2.72
N VAL A 491 26.83 -28.69 3.99
CA VAL A 491 27.58 -28.13 5.12
C VAL A 491 28.65 -29.13 5.56
N ASP A 492 29.86 -28.62 5.77
CA ASP A 492 31.07 -29.35 6.14
C ASP A 492 31.30 -30.57 5.23
N ASN A 493 31.51 -31.75 5.83
CA ASN A 493 31.71 -33.00 5.11
C ASN A 493 30.41 -33.81 4.92
N ASN A 494 29.24 -33.23 5.20
CA ASN A 494 27.96 -33.95 5.18
C ASN A 494 27.28 -33.90 3.80
N GLN A 495 27.94 -34.49 2.79
CA GLN A 495 27.38 -34.53 1.44
C GLN A 495 26.08 -35.35 1.33
N GLY A 496 25.82 -36.25 2.30
CA GLY A 496 24.57 -37.04 2.35
C GLY A 496 23.33 -36.22 2.67
N SER A 497 23.48 -35.04 3.29
CA SER A 497 22.39 -34.09 3.54
C SER A 497 22.39 -32.92 2.55
N ALA A 498 23.07 -33.06 1.41
CA ALA A 498 23.16 -32.00 0.43
C ALA A 498 21.78 -31.66 -0.16
N ARG A 499 21.54 -30.38 -0.39
CA ARG A 499 20.34 -29.89 -1.07
C ARG A 499 20.66 -29.46 -2.49
N VAL A 500 19.77 -29.83 -3.41
CA VAL A 500 19.79 -29.34 -4.78
C VAL A 500 19.02 -28.02 -4.82
N ILE A 501 19.64 -27.00 -5.38
CA ILE A 501 19.14 -25.64 -5.51
C ILE A 501 19.03 -25.34 -6.99
N GLU A 502 17.81 -25.04 -7.44
CA GLU A 502 17.50 -24.86 -8.86
C GLU A 502 17.64 -23.39 -9.27
N GLY A 503 18.47 -23.12 -10.27
CA GLY A 503 18.66 -21.80 -10.87
C GLY A 503 17.58 -21.43 -11.88
N TRP A 504 17.04 -22.40 -12.60
CA TRP A 504 15.92 -22.21 -13.53
C TRP A 504 14.58 -22.38 -12.81
N TRP A 505 13.67 -21.41 -12.97
CA TRP A 505 12.28 -21.57 -12.53
C TRP A 505 11.32 -20.62 -13.24
N ASN A 506 10.03 -20.87 -13.04
CA ASN A 506 8.89 -20.08 -13.52
C ASN A 506 8.47 -18.96 -12.56
N GLU A 507 9.06 -18.94 -11.34
CA GLU A 507 8.80 -17.97 -10.29
C GLU A 507 10.02 -17.08 -10.06
N ASP A 508 9.78 -15.81 -9.74
CA ASP A 508 10.82 -14.93 -9.24
C ASP A 508 11.04 -15.26 -7.74
N GLY A 509 12.26 -15.17 -7.24
CA GLY A 509 12.60 -15.57 -5.87
C GLY A 509 14.10 -15.82 -5.83
N LEU A 510 14.79 -15.49 -4.73
CA LEU A 510 16.25 -15.44 -4.75
C LEU A 510 16.89 -16.35 -3.72
N ASP A 511 16.16 -16.76 -2.68
CA ASP A 511 16.74 -17.48 -1.57
C ASP A 511 16.33 -18.96 -1.55
N SER A 512 17.28 -19.81 -1.15
CA SER A 512 17.03 -21.21 -0.84
C SER A 512 17.67 -21.59 0.49
N GLU A 513 17.01 -22.47 1.25
CA GLU A 513 17.60 -23.07 2.43
C GLU A 513 18.59 -24.16 2.03
N ILE A 514 19.84 -24.07 2.51
CA ILE A 514 20.86 -25.11 2.35
C ILE A 514 20.72 -26.14 3.48
N ALA A 515 20.62 -25.67 4.72
CA ALA A 515 20.57 -26.52 5.89
C ALA A 515 19.83 -25.86 7.06
N THR A 516 19.26 -26.69 7.91
CA THR A 516 18.59 -26.36 9.17
C THR A 516 19.15 -27.23 10.29
N GLY A 517 19.11 -26.73 11.54
CA GLY A 517 19.62 -27.46 12.70
C GLY A 517 21.15 -27.61 12.75
N VAL A 518 21.89 -26.78 12.02
CA VAL A 518 23.36 -26.73 12.08
C VAL A 518 23.80 -26.18 13.45
N PRO A 519 24.77 -26.80 14.14
CA PRO A 519 25.28 -26.26 15.40
C PRO A 519 25.76 -24.80 15.26
N ALA A 520 25.72 -24.05 16.37
CA ALA A 520 26.31 -22.71 16.38
C ALA A 520 27.83 -22.80 16.30
N GLY A 521 28.45 -21.90 15.52
CA GLY A 521 29.90 -21.83 15.37
C GLY A 521 30.36 -21.74 13.91
N PRO A 522 31.66 -21.92 13.66
CA PRO A 522 32.23 -21.85 12.32
C PRO A 522 31.96 -23.12 11.52
N HIS A 523 31.48 -22.96 10.28
CA HIS A 523 31.18 -24.04 9.33
C HIS A 523 31.69 -23.71 7.93
N GLU A 524 31.81 -24.75 7.09
CA GLU A 524 32.08 -24.61 5.66
C GLU A 524 30.84 -24.99 4.83
N VAL A 525 30.50 -24.21 3.82
CA VAL A 525 29.43 -24.54 2.86
C VAL A 525 30.07 -24.78 1.51
N THR A 526 29.88 -25.96 0.93
CA THR A 526 30.37 -26.30 -0.41
C THR A 526 29.21 -26.42 -1.38
N CYS A 527 29.31 -25.78 -2.54
CA CYS A 527 28.35 -25.84 -3.63
C CYS A 527 29.01 -26.34 -4.92
N GLU A 528 28.36 -27.26 -5.61
CA GLU A 528 28.81 -27.91 -6.84
C GLU A 528 27.77 -27.75 -7.95
N VAL A 529 28.17 -27.27 -9.13
CA VAL A 529 27.27 -27.21 -10.32
C VAL A 529 26.99 -28.63 -10.81
N LEU A 530 25.72 -28.97 -10.99
CA LEU A 530 25.29 -30.29 -11.42
C LEU A 530 25.23 -30.42 -12.95
N GLN A 531 25.44 -31.65 -13.42
CA GLN A 531 25.19 -32.03 -14.82
C GLN A 531 23.70 -32.08 -15.14
N GLU A 532 22.86 -32.39 -14.16
CA GLU A 532 21.42 -32.28 -14.24
C GLU A 532 21.02 -30.81 -14.10
N THR A 533 20.12 -30.33 -14.96
CA THR A 533 19.65 -28.95 -14.95
C THR A 533 18.14 -28.89 -15.08
N SER A 534 17.52 -27.96 -14.36
CA SER A 534 16.10 -27.67 -14.49
C SER A 534 15.79 -26.74 -15.67
N ASP A 535 16.81 -26.19 -16.35
CA ASP A 535 16.63 -25.40 -17.57
C ASP A 535 16.29 -26.29 -18.79
N PRO A 536 15.11 -26.11 -19.43
CA PRO A 536 14.75 -26.82 -20.65
C PRO A 536 15.72 -26.57 -21.82
N GLY A 537 16.47 -25.45 -21.78
CA GLY A 537 17.52 -25.13 -22.75
C GLY A 537 18.85 -25.84 -22.52
N GLY A 538 19.00 -26.60 -21.42
CA GLY A 538 20.23 -27.31 -21.08
C GLY A 538 21.33 -26.42 -20.50
N GLY A 539 21.02 -25.21 -20.04
CA GLY A 539 21.99 -24.30 -19.43
C GLY A 539 22.45 -24.74 -18.03
N HIS A 540 23.72 -24.45 -17.72
CA HIS A 540 24.38 -24.83 -16.45
C HIS A 540 24.91 -23.64 -15.64
N GLU A 541 24.64 -22.41 -16.09
CA GLU A 541 25.18 -21.22 -15.42
C GLU A 541 24.52 -21.02 -14.05
N PHE A 542 25.30 -20.79 -12.99
CA PHE A 542 24.75 -20.46 -11.68
C PHE A 542 25.40 -19.20 -11.15
N ARG A 543 24.61 -18.26 -10.62
CA ARG A 543 25.12 -16.95 -10.14
C ARG A 543 24.71 -16.70 -8.70
N LEU A 544 25.70 -16.65 -7.81
CA LEU A 544 25.55 -16.48 -6.38
C LEU A 544 25.65 -15.00 -5.96
N ILE A 545 24.82 -14.56 -4.99
CA ILE A 545 24.74 -13.19 -4.46
C ILE A 545 25.16 -13.13 -2.98
N SER A 546 24.67 -14.05 -2.15
CA SER A 546 25.01 -14.11 -0.72
C SER A 546 24.87 -15.49 -0.09
N LEU A 547 25.54 -15.65 1.06
CA LEU A 547 25.38 -16.76 1.98
C LEU A 547 25.06 -16.19 3.36
N THR A 548 24.04 -16.72 4.03
CA THR A 548 23.47 -16.11 5.24
C THR A 548 23.19 -17.12 6.34
N SER A 549 23.26 -16.67 7.61
CA SER A 549 22.85 -17.45 8.78
C SER A 549 22.08 -16.61 9.81
N LYS A 550 21.10 -17.23 10.49
CA LYS A 550 20.28 -16.60 11.55
C LYS A 550 20.65 -17.10 12.94
N SER A 551 20.80 -16.19 13.91
CA SER A 551 20.96 -16.48 15.35
C SER A 551 19.63 -16.31 16.12
N PRO A 552 19.41 -16.99 17.25
CA PRO A 552 18.27 -16.77 18.12
C PRO A 552 18.46 -15.53 18.98
N THR A 553 17.33 -15.13 19.56
CA THR A 553 17.17 -14.27 20.72
C THR A 553 16.87 -15.16 21.92
N ASN A 554 17.53 -14.92 23.07
CA ASN A 554 17.30 -15.69 24.29
C ASN A 554 15.84 -15.56 24.74
N SER A 555 15.09 -16.66 24.73
CA SER A 555 13.83 -16.83 25.47
C SER A 555 14.07 -17.69 26.70
N SER A 556 14.95 -17.26 27.60
CA SER A 556 15.03 -17.73 29.01
C SER A 556 16.25 -17.12 29.71
N ALA A 557 16.07 -15.95 30.32
CA ALA A 557 16.91 -15.48 31.41
C ALA A 557 16.08 -14.56 32.31
N LEU A 558 15.44 -15.14 33.32
CA LEU A 558 14.96 -14.42 34.49
C LEU A 558 16.18 -13.82 35.20
N LEU A 559 16.32 -12.50 35.17
CA LEU A 559 17.15 -11.77 36.12
C LEU A 559 16.29 -10.69 36.77
N SER A 560 16.01 -10.92 38.05
CA SER A 560 15.43 -9.97 38.98
C SER A 560 16.30 -8.72 39.07
N TYR A 561 15.74 -7.55 38.79
CA TYR A 561 16.34 -6.26 39.13
C TYR A 561 15.57 -5.66 40.31
N GLU A 562 16.27 -5.50 41.43
CA GLU A 562 15.81 -4.80 42.62
C GLU A 562 15.61 -3.31 42.32
N GLN A 563 14.44 -2.79 42.70
CA GLN A 563 14.14 -1.37 42.75
C GLN A 563 14.89 -0.72 43.92
N GLN A 564 15.60 0.39 43.65
CA GLN A 564 15.94 1.36 44.68
C GLN A 564 15.27 2.70 44.36
N PRO A 565 14.60 3.35 45.34
CA PRO A 565 13.86 4.58 45.13
C PRO A 565 14.79 5.80 45.24
N LEU A 566 14.72 6.71 44.28
CA LEU A 566 15.24 8.07 44.44
C LEU A 566 14.07 9.01 44.74
N ALA A 567 14.10 9.55 45.96
CA ALA A 567 13.14 10.51 46.48
C ALA A 567 13.37 11.89 45.86
N LEU A 568 12.25 12.54 45.52
CA LEU A 568 12.13 13.96 45.20
C LEU A 568 12.26 14.81 46.47
N GLU A 569 13.07 15.86 46.42
CA GLU A 569 12.86 17.06 47.24
C GLU A 569 12.42 18.22 46.33
N ARG A 570 11.26 18.80 46.68
CA ARG A 570 10.69 20.01 46.11
C ARG A 570 11.26 21.21 46.84
N GLU A 571 11.69 22.24 46.10
CA GLU A 571 11.67 23.61 46.59
C GLU A 571 10.80 24.48 45.67
N SER A 572 9.89 25.21 46.30
CA SER A 572 8.92 26.10 45.68
C SER A 572 9.31 27.56 45.93
N THR A 573 9.29 28.39 44.89
CA THR A 573 9.18 29.85 45.04
C THR A 573 8.23 30.41 43.97
N PRO A 574 7.24 31.24 44.32
CA PRO A 574 6.33 31.83 43.36
C PRO A 574 6.89 33.16 42.85
N ALA A 575 6.81 33.40 41.53
CA ALA A 575 6.95 34.73 40.96
C ALA A 575 5.66 35.07 40.19
N THR A 576 4.95 36.06 40.73
CA THR A 576 3.74 36.69 40.19
C THR A 576 4.13 37.58 39.01
N VAL A 577 3.43 37.48 37.87
CA VAL A 577 3.54 38.47 36.79
C VAL A 577 2.18 39.09 36.51
N THR A 578 2.16 40.42 36.65
CA THR A 578 1.02 41.31 36.50
C THR A 578 0.75 41.60 35.02
N VAL A 579 -0.51 41.49 34.61
CA VAL A 579 -1.03 41.89 33.30
C VAL A 579 -1.03 43.42 33.20
N THR A 580 -0.54 43.96 32.07
CA THR A 580 -0.91 45.31 31.65
C THR A 580 -1.36 45.32 30.19
N LYS A 581 -2.60 45.74 30.01
CA LYS A 581 -3.32 45.90 28.74
C LYS A 581 -3.00 47.28 28.18
N THR A 582 -2.77 47.40 26.87
CA THR A 582 -3.01 48.66 26.15
C THR A 582 -3.48 48.36 24.73
N ILE A 583 -4.59 49.00 24.35
CA ILE A 583 -5.32 48.86 23.09
C ILE A 583 -5.06 50.09 22.23
N ASN A 584 -5.03 49.87 20.90
CA ASN A 584 -5.40 50.71 19.76
C ASN A 584 -4.25 50.75 18.74
N THR A 585 -4.45 50.33 17.48
CA THR A 585 -5.37 50.97 16.54
C THR A 585 -5.79 49.99 15.44
N ILE A 586 -7.08 50.05 15.09
CA ILE A 586 -7.75 49.19 14.10
C ILE A 586 -7.37 49.63 12.68
N GLN A 587 -6.80 48.71 11.91
CA GLN A 587 -6.95 48.70 10.45
C GLN A 587 -7.89 47.55 10.10
N THR A 588 -8.99 47.90 9.45
CA THR A 588 -10.06 46.98 9.04
C THR A 588 -9.56 46.03 7.96
N MET A 589 -9.13 44.82 8.35
CA MET A 589 -9.22 43.65 7.50
C MET A 589 -10.62 43.05 7.61
N ALA A 590 -11.16 42.57 6.48
CA ALA A 590 -12.43 41.86 6.45
C ALA A 590 -12.46 40.74 7.51
N PRO A 591 -13.60 40.49 8.19
CA PRO A 591 -13.66 39.50 9.24
C PRO A 591 -13.41 38.12 8.65
N ILE A 592 -12.24 37.56 8.94
CA ILE A 592 -11.95 36.14 8.83
C ILE A 592 -12.95 35.46 9.76
N ILE A 593 -13.87 34.66 9.23
CA ILE A 593 -14.65 33.75 10.08
C ILE A 593 -13.62 32.76 10.63
N PRO A 594 -13.33 32.75 11.94
CA PRO A 594 -12.44 31.73 12.49
C PRO A 594 -13.12 30.38 12.23
N GLY A 595 -12.33 29.37 11.85
CA GLY A 595 -12.84 28.00 11.88
C GLY A 595 -13.45 27.66 13.24
N PRO A 596 -14.21 26.56 13.35
CA PRO A 596 -14.74 26.11 14.64
C PRO A 596 -13.68 26.13 15.75
N ALA A 597 -14.08 26.40 16.99
CA ALA A 597 -13.13 26.61 18.10
C ALA A 597 -12.17 25.42 18.33
N TYR A 598 -12.59 24.20 17.99
CA TYR A 598 -11.76 22.99 18.04
C TYR A 598 -10.67 22.91 16.95
N CYS A 599 -10.57 23.88 16.03
CA CYS A 599 -9.52 23.92 15.01
C CYS A 599 -8.18 24.45 15.52
N ASP A 600 -8.16 24.98 16.75
CA ASP A 600 -6.95 25.14 17.51
C ASP A 600 -6.51 23.75 18.02
N GLU A 601 -5.61 23.09 17.30
CA GLU A 601 -5.21 21.68 17.53
C GLU A 601 -4.79 21.47 18.99
N CYS A 602 -5.51 20.61 19.72
CA CYS A 602 -5.30 20.34 21.14
C CYS A 602 -5.43 21.56 22.06
N GLY A 603 -5.99 22.66 21.53
CA GLY A 603 -6.35 23.85 22.27
C GLY A 603 -7.51 23.60 23.23
N LYS A 604 -7.96 24.65 23.92
CA LYS A 604 -8.92 24.52 25.02
C LYS A 604 -10.26 23.87 24.61
N ASP A 605 -10.66 24.05 23.35
CA ASP A 605 -11.95 23.61 22.80
C ASP A 605 -11.84 22.30 21.99
N ASP A 606 -10.64 21.77 21.75
CA ASP A 606 -10.41 20.47 21.12
C ASP A 606 -10.46 19.35 22.16
N LEU A 607 -11.69 18.98 22.54
CA LEU A 607 -11.94 17.97 23.57
C LEU A 607 -11.42 16.58 23.19
N LEU A 608 -11.44 16.23 21.91
CA LEU A 608 -11.02 14.92 21.44
C LEU A 608 -9.50 14.80 21.43
N CYS A 609 -8.76 15.84 21.04
CA CYS A 609 -7.31 15.80 21.24
C CYS A 609 -6.94 15.74 22.72
N LYS A 610 -7.67 16.40 23.62
CA LYS A 610 -7.42 16.26 25.07
C LYS A 610 -7.65 14.84 25.58
N GLU A 611 -8.67 14.16 25.08
CA GLU A 611 -9.01 12.78 25.50
C GLU A 611 -8.05 11.73 24.92
N TYR A 612 -7.63 11.88 23.67
CA TYR A 612 -6.84 10.86 22.97
C TYR A 612 -5.37 11.23 22.79
N GLY A 613 -5.03 12.51 22.81
CA GLY A 613 -3.70 13.02 22.49
C GLY A 613 -3.46 13.14 21.00
N ARG A 614 -2.70 14.17 20.60
CA ARG A 614 -2.39 14.51 19.21
C ARG A 614 -1.90 13.32 18.39
N HIS A 615 -0.91 12.61 18.93
CA HIS A 615 -0.26 11.53 18.21
C HIS A 615 -1.18 10.31 18.02
N ASN A 616 -2.05 9.97 18.99
CA ASN A 616 -3.01 8.88 18.79
C ASN A 616 -4.06 9.24 17.74
N LEU A 617 -4.51 10.50 17.70
CA LEU A 617 -5.36 11.00 16.62
C LEU A 617 -4.67 11.03 15.25
N GLN A 618 -3.33 11.06 15.21
CA GLN A 618 -2.56 10.91 13.97
C GLN A 618 -2.42 9.43 13.58
N ARG A 619 -2.17 8.54 14.55
CA ARG A 619 -2.09 7.08 14.35
C ARG A 619 -3.40 6.47 13.87
N SER A 620 -4.53 7.02 14.32
CA SER A 620 -5.86 6.57 13.87
C SER A 620 -6.09 6.80 12.38
N ARG A 621 -5.27 7.59 11.70
CA ARG A 621 -5.39 7.88 10.26
C ARG A 621 -4.56 6.86 9.48
N GLY A 622 -5.14 5.70 9.19
CA GLY A 622 -4.49 4.67 8.38
C GLY A 622 -4.16 5.20 6.97
N PHE A 623 -5.06 5.99 6.40
CA PHE A 623 -4.81 6.75 5.19
C PHE A 623 -5.74 7.97 5.17
N GLU A 624 -5.20 9.17 4.98
CA GLU A 624 -5.98 10.42 5.00
C GLU A 624 -6.58 10.73 3.61
N GLY A 625 -5.81 10.54 2.52
CA GLY A 625 -6.25 10.86 1.16
C GLY A 625 -6.57 12.35 0.93
N THR A 626 -7.16 12.69 -0.21
CA THR A 626 -7.52 14.10 -0.53
C THR A 626 -8.80 14.57 0.15
N ASN A 627 -9.65 13.62 0.55
CA ASN A 627 -10.99 13.87 1.09
C ASN A 627 -11.92 14.66 0.15
N SER A 628 -11.63 14.74 -1.16
CA SER A 628 -12.40 15.58 -2.11
C SER A 628 -13.92 15.38 -2.01
N ARG A 629 -14.36 14.11 -1.99
CA ARG A 629 -15.78 13.76 -1.85
C ARG A 629 -16.34 14.09 -0.46
N LEU A 630 -15.57 13.88 0.61
CA LEU A 630 -16.00 14.19 1.98
C LEU A 630 -16.14 15.70 2.17
N LYS A 631 -15.18 16.50 1.67
CA LYS A 631 -15.27 17.97 1.65
C LYS A 631 -16.53 18.43 0.92
N ARG A 632 -16.93 17.81 -0.20
CA ARG A 632 -18.22 18.10 -0.86
C ARG A 632 -19.42 17.82 0.04
N VAL A 633 -19.46 16.66 0.69
CA VAL A 633 -20.55 16.30 1.62
C VAL A 633 -20.63 17.28 2.79
N LEU A 634 -19.49 17.66 3.37
CA LEU A 634 -19.42 18.64 4.45
C LEU A 634 -19.87 20.04 4.00
N ARG A 635 -19.54 20.47 2.78
CA ARG A 635 -20.07 21.72 2.21
C ARG A 635 -21.59 21.68 2.02
N LYS A 636 -22.13 20.55 1.56
CA LYS A 636 -23.59 20.32 1.46
C LYS A 636 -24.25 20.36 2.86
N ALA A 637 -23.62 19.77 3.87
CA ALA A 637 -24.14 19.81 5.23
C ALA A 637 -24.12 21.25 5.79
N ALA A 638 -23.02 21.97 5.55
CA ALA A 638 -22.84 23.36 5.97
C ALA A 638 -23.78 24.35 5.25
N SER A 639 -24.28 24.03 4.05
CA SER A 639 -25.32 24.82 3.36
C SER A 639 -26.73 24.60 3.93
N GLY A 640 -26.88 23.72 4.93
CA GLY A 640 -28.16 23.40 5.55
C GLY A 640 -29.00 22.39 4.75
N GLU A 641 -28.39 21.69 3.79
CA GLU A 641 -29.08 20.62 3.04
C GLU A 641 -29.04 19.28 3.79
N PRO A 642 -30.04 18.41 3.60
CA PRO A 642 -30.09 17.11 4.26
C PRO A 642 -28.98 16.17 3.78
N ILE A 643 -28.51 15.35 4.71
CA ILE A 643 -27.47 14.34 4.46
C ILE A 643 -28.01 12.95 4.75
N ASN A 644 -27.85 12.05 3.76
CA ASN A 644 -28.15 10.63 3.88
C ASN A 644 -26.85 9.85 4.13
N ILE A 645 -26.73 9.25 5.32
CA ILE A 645 -25.58 8.46 5.73
C ILE A 645 -25.97 6.97 5.74
N GLY A 646 -25.26 6.16 4.96
CA GLY A 646 -25.37 4.70 5.01
C GLY A 646 -24.17 4.10 5.73
N VAL A 647 -24.37 3.06 6.53
CA VAL A 647 -23.27 2.32 7.16
C VAL A 647 -23.38 0.85 6.77
N LEU A 648 -22.30 0.30 6.21
CA LEU A 648 -22.16 -1.12 5.89
C LEU A 648 -21.14 -1.74 6.83
N GLY A 649 -21.53 -2.76 7.59
CA GLY A 649 -20.59 -3.38 8.51
C GLY A 649 -21.01 -4.73 9.08
N GLY A 650 -20.15 -5.24 9.95
CA GLY A 650 -20.31 -6.54 10.60
C GLY A 650 -21.10 -6.52 11.91
N SER A 651 -20.78 -7.46 12.80
CA SER A 651 -21.45 -7.59 14.10
C SER A 651 -21.12 -6.42 15.03
N VAL A 652 -19.90 -5.86 14.96
CA VAL A 652 -19.51 -4.68 15.74
C VAL A 652 -20.40 -3.50 15.37
N THR A 653 -20.50 -3.16 14.09
CA THR A 653 -21.38 -2.08 13.61
C THR A 653 -22.86 -2.32 13.88
N HIS A 654 -23.31 -3.58 13.88
CA HIS A 654 -24.68 -3.92 14.28
C HIS A 654 -24.97 -3.67 15.77
N GLY A 655 -23.93 -3.50 16.60
CA GLY A 655 -24.07 -3.26 18.04
C GLY A 655 -23.90 -4.52 18.91
N HIS A 656 -23.17 -5.54 18.44
CA HIS A 656 -22.85 -6.69 19.31
C HIS A 656 -22.06 -6.22 20.54
N ALA A 657 -22.36 -6.79 21.70
CA ALA A 657 -21.77 -6.45 23.00
C ALA A 657 -22.12 -5.07 23.60
N VAL A 658 -23.03 -4.31 22.98
CA VAL A 658 -23.52 -3.01 23.49
C VAL A 658 -25.04 -2.90 23.32
N VAL A 659 -25.68 -1.90 23.93
CA VAL A 659 -27.12 -1.64 23.78
C VAL A 659 -27.37 -0.27 23.16
N HIS A 660 -28.40 -0.12 22.32
CA HIS A 660 -28.75 1.19 21.78
C HIS A 660 -29.05 2.20 22.93
N PRO A 661 -28.56 3.45 22.89
CA PRO A 661 -27.83 4.11 21.79
C PRO A 661 -26.29 4.13 21.93
N GLU A 662 -25.68 3.11 22.56
CA GLU A 662 -24.22 3.00 22.73
C GLU A 662 -23.49 2.58 21.43
N PHE A 663 -24.19 2.47 20.29
CA PHE A 663 -23.56 2.09 19.04
C PHE A 663 -22.68 3.23 18.55
N TRP A 664 -21.52 2.91 17.95
CA TRP A 664 -20.61 3.95 17.48
C TRP A 664 -21.28 4.79 16.37
N THR A 665 -22.17 4.17 15.60
CA THR A 665 -22.98 4.80 14.56
C THR A 665 -23.99 5.80 15.14
N ASP A 666 -24.65 5.46 16.25
CA ASP A 666 -25.58 6.34 16.94
C ASP A 666 -24.85 7.55 17.55
N ILE A 667 -23.69 7.33 18.18
CA ILE A 667 -22.85 8.39 18.76
C ILE A 667 -22.37 9.36 17.67
N PHE A 668 -21.85 8.83 16.56
CA PHE A 668 -21.41 9.65 15.43
C PHE A 668 -22.55 10.47 14.82
N PHE A 669 -23.73 9.87 14.65
CA PHE A 669 -24.87 10.58 14.07
C PHE A 669 -25.49 11.61 15.03
N ALA A 670 -25.44 11.36 16.33
CA ALA A 670 -25.80 12.36 17.33
C ALA A 670 -24.90 13.61 17.23
N TRP A 671 -23.58 13.41 17.12
CA TRP A 671 -22.63 14.50 16.86
C TRP A 671 -22.91 15.19 15.52
N TRP A 672 -23.20 14.43 14.46
CA TRP A 672 -23.52 14.99 13.14
C TRP A 672 -24.74 15.92 13.21
N ASN A 673 -25.84 15.47 13.84
CA ASN A 673 -27.06 16.28 13.97
C ASN A 673 -26.90 17.47 14.92
N GLN A 674 -25.98 17.39 15.88
CA GLN A 674 -25.61 18.54 16.69
C GLN A 674 -24.84 19.59 15.86
N THR A 675 -23.97 19.13 14.97
CA THR A 675 -23.08 19.98 14.16
C THR A 675 -23.80 20.58 12.95
N TYR A 676 -24.59 19.78 12.24
CA TYR A 676 -25.36 20.15 11.04
C TYR A 676 -26.84 19.77 11.22
N PRO A 677 -27.59 20.51 12.05
CA PRO A 677 -28.97 20.18 12.39
C PRO A 677 -29.88 20.30 11.16
N HIS A 678 -30.53 19.21 10.80
CA HIS A 678 -31.57 19.20 9.76
C HIS A 678 -32.56 18.05 10.01
N GLU A 679 -33.87 18.34 9.94
CA GLU A 679 -34.94 17.38 10.28
C GLU A 679 -34.99 16.13 9.38
N LYS A 680 -34.42 16.23 8.17
CA LYS A 680 -34.36 15.15 7.17
C LYS A 680 -32.98 14.50 7.05
N ASN A 681 -32.07 14.74 7.99
CA ASN A 681 -30.86 13.92 8.05
C ASN A 681 -31.26 12.47 8.36
N VAL A 682 -30.65 11.51 7.67
CA VAL A 682 -30.94 10.09 7.84
C VAL A 682 -29.64 9.32 8.05
N LEU A 683 -29.64 8.44 9.05
CA LEU A 683 -28.63 7.40 9.23
C LEU A 683 -29.29 6.03 9.03
N VAL A 684 -28.77 5.24 8.09
CA VAL A 684 -29.15 3.85 7.91
C VAL A 684 -28.00 2.96 8.36
N ASN A 685 -28.14 2.33 9.53
CA ASN A 685 -27.25 1.25 9.94
C ASN A 685 -27.63 -0.04 9.19
N GLY A 686 -26.98 -0.27 8.05
CA GLY A 686 -27.15 -1.43 7.18
C GLY A 686 -26.26 -2.62 7.56
N ALA A 687 -25.75 -2.68 8.79
CA ALA A 687 -24.83 -3.72 9.21
C ALA A 687 -25.51 -5.09 9.36
N VAL A 688 -24.80 -6.12 8.88
CA VAL A 688 -25.24 -7.52 8.89
C VAL A 688 -24.20 -8.36 9.64
N PRO A 689 -24.56 -8.95 10.79
CA PRO A 689 -23.60 -9.75 11.55
C PRO A 689 -23.03 -10.95 10.78
N ALA A 690 -21.75 -11.24 11.03
CA ALA A 690 -21.00 -12.34 10.43
C ALA A 690 -20.99 -12.33 8.89
N THR A 691 -21.01 -11.14 8.30
CA THR A 691 -20.99 -10.91 6.85
C THR A 691 -19.83 -9.99 6.47
N GLY A 692 -19.13 -10.32 5.39
CA GLY A 692 -18.02 -9.55 4.83
C GLY A 692 -18.34 -8.92 3.47
N THR A 693 -17.31 -8.43 2.79
CA THR A 693 -17.40 -7.77 1.47
C THR A 693 -17.89 -8.68 0.36
N GLU A 694 -17.66 -9.99 0.47
CA GLU A 694 -18.15 -10.99 -0.50
C GLU A 694 -19.67 -10.83 -0.73
N TYR A 695 -20.43 -10.63 0.34
CA TYR A 695 -21.87 -10.34 0.28
C TYR A 695 -22.16 -8.88 -0.09
N PHE A 696 -21.53 -7.91 0.60
CA PHE A 696 -21.89 -6.49 0.44
C PHE A 696 -21.55 -5.95 -0.95
N SER A 697 -20.52 -6.47 -1.61
CA SER A 697 -20.17 -6.11 -2.99
C SER A 697 -21.31 -6.34 -3.99
N VAL A 698 -22.31 -7.16 -3.60
CA VAL A 698 -23.46 -7.52 -4.44
C VAL A 698 -24.80 -7.11 -3.80
N CYS A 699 -24.87 -7.01 -2.47
CA CYS A 699 -26.11 -6.79 -1.72
C CYS A 699 -26.16 -5.43 -0.99
N ALA A 700 -25.20 -4.52 -1.19
CA ALA A 700 -25.16 -3.24 -0.46
C ALA A 700 -26.49 -2.46 -0.49
N LEU A 701 -27.13 -2.33 -1.65
CA LEU A 701 -28.39 -1.57 -1.79
C LEU A 701 -29.61 -2.24 -1.12
N GLU A 702 -29.48 -3.49 -0.69
CA GLU A 702 -30.50 -4.12 0.15
C GLU A 702 -30.48 -3.54 1.58
N HIS A 703 -29.37 -2.93 1.99
CA HIS A 703 -29.11 -2.47 3.35
C HIS A 703 -28.92 -0.96 3.49
N ILE A 704 -28.57 -0.27 2.41
CA ILE A 704 -28.53 1.19 2.34
C ILE A 704 -29.32 1.71 1.14
N ASP A 705 -29.56 3.01 1.07
CA ASP A 705 -30.22 3.63 -0.08
C ASP A 705 -29.24 4.01 -1.19
N GLU A 706 -29.74 4.09 -2.43
CA GLU A 706 -28.92 4.47 -3.58
C GLU A 706 -28.52 5.96 -3.56
N ASN A 707 -29.33 6.80 -2.92
CA ASN A 707 -29.15 8.26 -2.84
C ASN A 707 -28.40 8.68 -1.55
N VAL A 708 -27.44 7.87 -1.12
CA VAL A 708 -26.55 8.18 0.00
C VAL A 708 -25.54 9.26 -0.38
N ASP A 709 -25.25 10.17 0.56
CA ASP A 709 -24.21 11.20 0.42
C ASP A 709 -22.89 10.73 1.04
N LEU A 710 -22.96 9.98 2.14
CA LEU A 710 -21.81 9.41 2.86
C LEU A 710 -22.07 7.92 3.12
N VAL A 711 -21.06 7.09 2.87
CA VAL A 711 -21.05 5.67 3.24
C VAL A 711 -19.87 5.38 4.15
N ILE A 712 -20.13 4.80 5.32
CA ILE A 712 -19.08 4.29 6.21
C ILE A 712 -19.04 2.77 6.11
N ILE A 713 -17.85 2.19 5.86
CA ILE A 713 -17.65 0.74 5.76
C ILE A 713 -16.86 0.26 6.98
N GLU A 714 -17.32 -0.80 7.65
CA GLU A 714 -16.61 -1.45 8.77
C GLU A 714 -16.67 -2.98 8.61
N LEU A 715 -15.70 -3.54 7.88
CA LEU A 715 -15.64 -4.97 7.55
C LEU A 715 -14.26 -5.60 7.82
N ALA A 716 -13.37 -4.85 8.49
CA ALA A 716 -11.96 -5.16 8.69
C ALA A 716 -11.68 -6.49 9.43
N ILE A 717 -12.59 -6.92 10.30
CA ILE A 717 -12.54 -8.19 11.07
C ILE A 717 -13.58 -9.22 10.62
N ASN A 718 -14.35 -8.89 9.59
CA ASN A 718 -15.33 -9.77 8.96
C ASN A 718 -14.73 -10.44 7.73
N ASP A 719 -13.91 -9.71 6.98
CA ASP A 719 -13.19 -10.23 5.85
C ASP A 719 -12.05 -11.14 6.31
N ILE A 720 -11.90 -12.26 5.61
CA ILE A 720 -10.78 -13.17 5.81
C ILE A 720 -9.55 -12.52 5.17
N ARG A 721 -8.39 -12.67 5.82
CA ARG A 721 -7.11 -12.11 5.37
C ARG A 721 -6.60 -12.81 4.10
N ASN A 722 -7.18 -12.52 2.93
CA ASN A 722 -6.79 -13.08 1.64
C ASN A 722 -7.12 -12.14 0.45
N GLU A 723 -6.56 -12.45 -0.71
CA GLU A 723 -6.75 -11.64 -1.93
C GLU A 723 -8.21 -11.61 -2.41
N ALA A 724 -8.94 -12.72 -2.34
CA ALA A 724 -10.33 -12.77 -2.77
C ALA A 724 -11.21 -11.77 -1.98
N ALA A 725 -10.95 -11.60 -0.69
CA ALA A 725 -11.60 -10.59 0.13
C ALA A 725 -11.22 -9.16 -0.31
N ALA A 726 -9.96 -8.90 -0.61
CA ALA A 726 -9.53 -7.59 -1.15
C ALA A 726 -10.18 -7.26 -2.50
N MET A 727 -10.31 -8.26 -3.39
CA MET A 727 -10.98 -8.10 -4.69
C MET A 727 -12.46 -7.80 -4.54
N THR A 728 -13.16 -8.46 -3.61
CA THR A 728 -14.57 -8.17 -3.32
C THR A 728 -14.74 -6.84 -2.61
N TYR A 729 -13.79 -6.43 -1.75
CA TYR A 729 -13.74 -5.10 -1.17
C TYR A 729 -13.57 -4.01 -2.25
N GLU A 730 -12.67 -4.23 -3.20
CA GLU A 730 -12.53 -3.35 -4.37
C GLU A 730 -13.83 -3.23 -5.15
N TRP A 731 -14.52 -4.34 -5.42
CA TRP A 731 -15.81 -4.29 -6.12
C TRP A 731 -16.86 -3.48 -5.36
N LEU A 732 -16.94 -3.66 -4.04
CA LEU A 732 -17.82 -2.85 -3.18
C LEU A 732 -17.47 -1.36 -3.28
N VAL A 733 -16.20 -1.01 -3.12
CA VAL A 733 -15.73 0.38 -3.21
C VAL A 733 -16.05 1.00 -4.57
N ARG A 734 -15.70 0.31 -5.66
CA ARG A 734 -16.00 0.77 -7.03
C ARG A 734 -17.49 1.00 -7.24
N PHE A 735 -18.31 0.07 -6.73
CA PHE A 735 -19.76 0.17 -6.82
C PHE A 735 -20.29 1.42 -6.09
N LEU A 736 -19.89 1.61 -4.83
CA LEU A 736 -20.33 2.73 -4.01
C LEU A 736 -19.93 4.09 -4.60
N LEU A 737 -18.70 4.21 -5.10
CA LEU A 737 -18.20 5.46 -5.69
C LEU A 737 -18.96 5.87 -6.97
N GLN A 738 -19.71 4.94 -7.59
CA GLN A 738 -20.51 5.15 -8.80
C GLN A 738 -22.01 5.31 -8.52
N LEU A 739 -22.45 5.30 -7.25
CA LEU A 739 -23.85 5.59 -6.93
C LEU A 739 -24.26 7.01 -7.38
N PRO A 740 -25.57 7.26 -7.61
CA PRO A 740 -26.06 8.51 -8.22
C PRO A 740 -25.51 9.80 -7.60
N ASN A 741 -25.45 9.87 -6.26
CA ASN A 741 -24.97 11.05 -5.54
C ASN A 741 -23.43 11.14 -5.45
N LYS A 742 -22.70 10.19 -6.04
CA LYS A 742 -21.23 10.05 -5.94
C LYS A 742 -20.80 10.17 -4.46
N PRO A 743 -21.26 9.29 -3.57
CA PRO A 743 -21.06 9.46 -2.14
C PRO A 743 -19.58 9.57 -1.77
N ALA A 744 -19.31 10.28 -0.68
CA ALA A 744 -18.08 10.08 0.06
C ALA A 744 -18.09 8.69 0.70
N VAL A 745 -16.93 8.05 0.77
CA VAL A 745 -16.76 6.77 1.45
C VAL A 745 -15.71 6.96 2.54
N ILE A 746 -15.91 6.39 3.73
CA ILE A 746 -14.91 6.32 4.80
C ILE A 746 -14.81 4.84 5.22
N ASN A 747 -13.59 4.33 5.35
CA ASN A 747 -13.36 3.00 5.89
C ASN A 747 -13.01 3.09 7.38
N ALA A 748 -13.82 2.49 8.24
CA ALA A 748 -13.61 2.40 9.68
C ALA A 748 -13.11 0.99 10.03
N HIS A 749 -11.96 0.87 10.67
CA HIS A 749 -11.38 -0.43 11.01
C HIS A 749 -11.49 -0.71 12.52
N ALA A 750 -12.39 -1.61 12.89
CA ALA A 750 -12.34 -2.29 14.17
C ALA A 750 -11.19 -3.32 14.18
N PHE A 751 -10.79 -3.77 15.37
CA PHE A 751 -9.75 -4.79 15.52
C PHE A 751 -10.15 -5.85 16.55
N SER A 752 -9.43 -6.96 16.51
CA SER A 752 -9.67 -8.13 17.37
C SER A 752 -8.33 -8.82 17.63
N ILE A 753 -8.18 -9.39 18.82
CA ILE A 753 -7.02 -10.23 19.19
C ILE A 753 -7.39 -11.73 19.22
N HIS A 754 -8.59 -12.08 18.76
CA HIS A 754 -9.08 -13.46 18.69
C HIS A 754 -8.43 -14.30 17.58
N PHE A 755 -8.00 -13.66 16.49
CA PHE A 755 -7.55 -14.33 15.27
C PHE A 755 -6.13 -14.88 15.38
N GLU A 756 -5.75 -15.74 14.44
CA GLU A 756 -4.42 -16.34 14.37
C GLU A 756 -3.32 -15.30 14.14
N TYR A 757 -3.66 -14.18 13.49
CA TYR A 757 -2.73 -13.09 13.20
C TYR A 757 -3.28 -11.77 13.73
N LEU A 758 -2.44 -11.01 14.45
CA LEU A 758 -2.74 -9.62 14.85
C LEU A 758 -2.92 -8.68 13.63
N ALA A 759 -2.48 -9.13 12.46
CA ALA A 759 -2.72 -8.50 11.17
C ALA A 759 -4.20 -8.32 10.83
N THR A 760 -5.08 -9.24 11.27
CA THR A 760 -6.50 -9.22 10.91
C THR A 760 -7.19 -7.99 11.50
N GLY A 761 -7.42 -6.99 10.64
CA GLY A 761 -7.96 -5.70 11.03
C GLY A 761 -7.86 -4.65 9.92
N GLY A 762 -8.14 -5.06 8.67
CA GLY A 762 -8.25 -4.14 7.53
C GLY A 762 -6.97 -3.95 6.71
N ASP A 763 -5.94 -4.75 6.94
CA ASP A 763 -4.66 -4.72 6.20
C ASP A 763 -4.82 -4.92 4.68
N TYR A 764 -5.81 -5.70 4.24
CA TYR A 764 -6.14 -5.90 2.81
C TYR A 764 -7.02 -4.80 2.23
N HIS A 765 -7.59 -3.94 3.07
CA HIS A 765 -8.40 -2.82 2.62
C HIS A 765 -7.54 -1.60 2.28
N LEU A 766 -6.38 -1.44 2.90
CA LEU A 766 -5.50 -0.26 2.72
C LEU A 766 -5.04 -0.05 1.27
N PRO A 767 -4.55 -1.08 0.54
CA PRO A 767 -4.19 -0.94 -0.88
C PRO A 767 -5.32 -0.38 -1.76
N VAL A 768 -6.53 -0.89 -1.51
CA VAL A 768 -7.76 -0.51 -2.22
C VAL A 768 -8.14 0.91 -1.83
N ALA A 769 -8.14 1.23 -0.53
CA ALA A 769 -8.46 2.55 -0.02
C ALA A 769 -7.52 3.64 -0.59
N GLN A 770 -6.21 3.38 -0.64
CA GLN A 770 -5.23 4.28 -1.24
C GLN A 770 -5.43 4.44 -2.76
N TYR A 771 -5.69 3.35 -3.47
CA TYR A 771 -5.91 3.39 -4.92
C TYR A 771 -7.15 4.20 -5.32
N TYR A 772 -8.23 4.07 -4.54
CA TYR A 772 -9.50 4.78 -4.74
C TYR A 772 -9.61 6.11 -4.00
N ASP A 773 -8.54 6.54 -3.31
CA ASP A 773 -8.48 7.79 -2.53
C ASP A 773 -9.60 7.91 -1.48
N ILE A 774 -9.78 6.85 -0.68
CA ILE A 774 -10.80 6.73 0.37
C ILE A 774 -10.12 6.73 1.74
N PRO A 775 -10.50 7.62 2.68
CA PRO A 775 -9.86 7.69 3.98
C PRO A 775 -10.14 6.46 4.86
N VAL A 776 -9.17 6.14 5.71
CA VAL A 776 -9.20 5.02 6.66
C VAL A 776 -9.00 5.54 8.09
N VAL A 777 -10.01 5.32 8.94
CA VAL A 777 -9.96 5.58 10.39
C VAL A 777 -9.81 4.25 11.11
N ASN A 778 -8.67 4.03 11.77
CA ASN A 778 -8.24 2.75 12.28
C ASN A 778 -8.05 2.74 13.80
N LEU A 779 -8.96 2.05 14.50
CA LEU A 779 -8.92 1.90 15.95
C LEU A 779 -7.73 1.03 16.41
N ARG A 780 -7.31 0.07 15.58
CA ARG A 780 -6.20 -0.85 15.85
C ARG A 780 -4.92 -0.09 16.16
N HIS A 781 -4.60 0.96 15.38
CA HIS A 781 -3.34 1.67 15.53
C HIS A 781 -3.25 2.44 16.83
N VAL A 782 -4.37 2.89 17.37
CA VAL A 782 -4.40 3.60 18.65
C VAL A 782 -4.21 2.62 19.81
N LEU A 783 -4.91 1.49 19.78
CA LEU A 783 -5.05 0.64 20.96
C LEU A 783 -4.13 -0.59 20.97
N LEU A 784 -3.84 -1.20 19.82
CA LEU A 784 -3.27 -2.54 19.78
C LEU A 784 -1.94 -2.61 20.52
N ASN A 785 -0.99 -1.73 20.24
CA ASN A 785 0.32 -1.76 20.90
C ASN A 785 0.20 -1.62 22.42
N ASN A 786 -0.74 -0.81 22.91
CA ASN A 786 -0.96 -0.65 24.33
C ASN A 786 -1.63 -1.89 24.96
N VAL A 787 -2.59 -2.49 24.27
CA VAL A 787 -3.22 -3.77 24.67
C VAL A 787 -2.19 -4.91 24.68
N LEU A 788 -1.23 -4.88 23.76
CA LEU A 788 -0.14 -5.86 23.74
C LEU A 788 0.79 -5.71 24.94
N GLU A 789 1.08 -4.49 25.37
CA GLU A 789 1.97 -4.26 26.52
C GLU A 789 1.26 -4.40 27.88
N HIS A 790 -0.02 -4.03 27.96
CA HIS A 790 -0.80 -4.01 29.18
C HIS A 790 -1.98 -4.98 29.11
N GLU A 791 -1.74 -6.22 29.53
CA GLU A 791 -2.72 -7.33 29.46
C GLU A 791 -4.06 -7.02 30.14
N ASN A 792 -4.04 -6.20 31.21
CA ASN A 792 -5.26 -5.79 31.92
C ASN A 792 -6.23 -4.97 31.04
N LEU A 793 -5.73 -4.34 29.97
CA LEU A 793 -6.55 -3.57 29.02
C LEU A 793 -7.40 -4.46 28.10
N VAL A 794 -6.99 -5.71 27.90
CA VAL A 794 -7.87 -6.90 27.94
C VAL A 794 -9.38 -6.62 27.94
N HIS A 795 -9.85 -6.57 29.18
CA HIS A 795 -11.25 -6.51 29.55
C HIS A 795 -11.82 -5.08 29.52
N GLU A 796 -10.96 -4.06 29.42
CA GLU A 796 -11.37 -2.66 29.31
C GLU A 796 -11.95 -2.34 27.93
N PHE A 797 -11.49 -3.03 26.88
CA PHE A 797 -11.90 -2.75 25.50
C PHE A 797 -12.76 -3.84 24.87
N PHE A 798 -12.62 -5.09 25.30
CA PHE A 798 -13.35 -6.22 24.74
C PHE A 798 -14.50 -6.65 25.65
N HIS A 799 -15.46 -7.37 25.07
CA HIS A 799 -16.61 -7.87 25.82
C HIS A 799 -16.22 -9.02 26.74
N ALA A 800 -16.39 -8.82 28.04
CA ALA A 800 -16.37 -9.89 29.03
C ALA A 800 -17.77 -10.54 29.09
N LYS A 801 -17.84 -11.87 28.95
CA LYS A 801 -19.12 -12.59 28.93
C LYS A 801 -19.67 -12.69 30.36
N GLU A 802 -20.86 -12.15 30.61
CA GLU A 802 -21.66 -12.44 31.81
C GLU A 802 -22.76 -13.49 31.52
N PRO A 803 -23.09 -14.41 32.47
CA PRO A 803 -22.51 -14.55 33.79
C PRO A 803 -21.32 -15.53 33.80
N TYR A 804 -20.39 -15.24 34.71
CA TYR A 804 -19.41 -16.13 35.32
C TYR A 804 -19.81 -17.63 35.25
N PRO A 805 -18.92 -18.48 34.72
CA PRO A 805 -17.76 -18.92 35.52
C PRO A 805 -16.42 -18.41 34.97
N SER A 806 -15.39 -18.41 35.83
CA SER A 806 -13.99 -18.03 35.54
C SER A 806 -13.32 -18.81 34.41
N GLU A 807 -14.00 -19.81 33.85
CA GLU A 807 -13.52 -20.70 32.79
C GLU A 807 -14.05 -20.31 31.39
N ALA A 808 -15.00 -19.37 31.28
CA ALA A 808 -15.50 -18.92 29.98
C ALA A 808 -14.48 -17.96 29.32
N PRO A 809 -14.04 -18.22 28.07
CA PRO A 809 -13.09 -17.34 27.39
C PRO A 809 -13.73 -15.98 27.06
N ASP A 810 -12.94 -14.91 27.21
CA ASP A 810 -13.34 -13.55 26.84
C ASP A 810 -13.73 -13.47 25.36
N ASP A 811 -14.72 -12.63 25.05
CA ASP A 811 -15.03 -12.28 23.66
C ASP A 811 -14.06 -11.18 23.20
N THR A 812 -12.86 -11.60 22.83
CA THR A 812 -11.81 -10.74 22.29
C THR A 812 -11.99 -10.39 20.82
N ARG A 813 -13.20 -10.65 20.27
CA ARG A 813 -13.59 -10.30 18.90
C ARG A 813 -14.45 -9.04 18.86
N HIS A 814 -15.34 -8.86 19.84
CA HIS A 814 -16.27 -7.74 19.88
C HIS A 814 -15.85 -6.72 20.94
N MET A 815 -15.72 -5.47 20.52
CA MET A 815 -15.42 -4.36 21.42
C MET A 815 -16.64 -4.00 22.28
N ASN A 816 -16.39 -3.59 23.51
CA ASN A 816 -17.44 -3.17 24.44
C ASN A 816 -17.83 -1.69 24.22
N ARG A 817 -18.62 -1.11 25.14
CA ARG A 817 -19.06 0.30 25.07
C ARG A 817 -17.91 1.31 24.95
N VAL A 818 -16.74 1.03 25.54
CA VAL A 818 -15.56 1.90 25.48
C VAL A 818 -15.00 1.90 24.06
N GLY A 819 -14.79 0.71 23.47
CA GLY A 819 -14.34 0.60 22.08
C GLY A 819 -15.32 1.21 21.08
N HIS A 820 -16.63 1.07 21.31
CA HIS A 820 -17.67 1.75 20.53
C HIS A 820 -17.58 3.28 20.61
N LYS A 821 -17.47 3.86 21.81
CA LYS A 821 -17.26 5.30 21.98
C LYS A 821 -15.99 5.75 21.26
N MET A 822 -14.87 5.04 21.45
CA MET A 822 -13.60 5.37 20.81
C MET A 822 -13.69 5.35 19.28
N MET A 823 -14.34 4.37 18.67
CA MET A 823 -14.55 4.35 17.22
C MET A 823 -15.31 5.59 16.74
N ALA A 824 -16.39 5.97 17.43
CA ALA A 824 -17.16 7.16 17.11
C ALA A 824 -16.31 8.43 17.25
N ASP A 825 -15.57 8.56 18.35
CA ASP A 825 -14.74 9.73 18.62
C ASP A 825 -13.59 9.88 17.62
N LEU A 826 -12.95 8.78 17.21
CA LEU A 826 -11.93 8.83 16.16
C LEU A 826 -12.52 9.28 14.81
N LEU A 827 -13.74 8.84 14.47
CA LEU A 827 -14.47 9.30 13.27
C LEU A 827 -14.87 10.78 13.38
N ILE A 828 -15.29 11.23 14.56
CA ILE A 828 -15.61 12.64 14.83
C ILE A 828 -14.36 13.50 14.70
N ALA A 829 -13.27 13.13 15.38
CA ALA A 829 -11.99 13.84 15.33
C ALA A 829 -11.47 13.91 13.89
N TYR A 830 -11.59 12.82 13.13
CA TYR A 830 -11.25 12.80 11.71
C TYR A 830 -12.12 13.80 10.92
N THR A 831 -13.43 13.80 11.11
CA THR A 831 -14.34 14.70 10.40
C THR A 831 -14.09 16.16 10.78
N GLN A 832 -13.87 16.45 12.06
CA GLN A 832 -13.46 17.77 12.56
C GLN A 832 -12.16 18.25 11.93
N ARG A 833 -11.16 17.37 11.80
CA ARG A 833 -9.90 17.66 11.12
C ARG A 833 -10.09 18.07 9.66
N ILE A 834 -11.02 17.44 8.94
CA ILE A 834 -11.36 17.82 7.55
C ILE A 834 -12.13 19.16 7.50
N ILE A 835 -13.03 19.41 8.46
CA ILE A 835 -13.69 20.72 8.60
C ILE A 835 -12.66 21.83 8.85
N CYS A 836 -11.68 21.60 9.72
CA CYS A 836 -10.62 22.56 10.00
C CYS A 836 -9.71 22.78 8.78
N GLN A 837 -9.46 21.74 8.00
CA GLN A 837 -8.75 21.87 6.73
C GLN A 837 -9.51 22.77 5.76
N MET A 838 -10.81 22.54 5.60
CA MET A 838 -11.66 23.36 4.73
C MET A 838 -11.70 24.81 5.19
N ALA A 839 -11.79 25.06 6.50
CA ALA A 839 -11.76 26.41 7.05
C ALA A 839 -10.41 27.12 6.78
N ALA A 840 -9.30 26.39 6.83
CA ALA A 840 -7.98 26.93 6.48
C ALA A 840 -7.89 27.24 4.96
N GLU A 841 -8.39 26.34 4.11
CA GLU A 841 -8.47 26.54 2.65
C GLU A 841 -9.35 27.74 2.28
N ASP A 842 -10.50 27.91 2.94
CA ASP A 842 -11.42 29.03 2.70
C ASP A 842 -10.83 30.36 3.20
N ALA A 843 -10.09 30.33 4.31
CA ALA A 843 -9.42 31.52 4.84
C ALA A 843 -8.26 31.94 3.93
N HIS A 844 -7.52 31.00 3.35
CA HIS A 844 -6.34 31.24 2.50
C HIS A 844 -6.50 30.44 1.19
N PRO A 845 -7.30 30.95 0.23
CA PRO A 845 -7.58 30.22 -1.00
C PRO A 845 -6.31 29.89 -1.77
N ILE A 846 -6.12 28.60 -2.03
CA ILE A 846 -5.00 28.08 -2.83
C ILE A 846 -5.36 28.25 -4.31
N GLU A 847 -4.42 28.74 -5.12
CA GLU A 847 -4.63 28.84 -6.56
C GLU A 847 -4.91 27.45 -7.17
N PRO A 848 -5.89 27.32 -8.09
CA PRO A 848 -6.18 26.05 -8.73
C PRO A 848 -4.94 25.48 -9.40
N PHE A 849 -4.55 24.27 -8.99
CA PHE A 849 -3.43 23.57 -9.60
C PHE A 849 -3.71 23.27 -11.08
N SER A 850 -2.82 23.75 -11.95
CA SER A 850 -2.74 23.34 -13.36
C SER A 850 -1.55 22.41 -13.55
N SER A 851 -1.78 21.22 -14.09
CA SER A 851 -0.67 20.34 -14.45
C SER A 851 0.11 20.91 -15.62
N GLU A 852 1.39 21.19 -15.39
CA GLU A 852 2.33 21.47 -16.47
C GLU A 852 2.40 20.25 -17.41
N HIS A 853 2.22 20.48 -18.71
CA HIS A 853 2.19 19.45 -19.77
C HIS A 853 1.21 18.27 -19.56
N GLY A 854 0.29 18.36 -18.60
CA GLY A 854 -0.65 17.28 -18.30
C GLY A 854 0.01 16.02 -17.70
N LEU A 855 1.15 16.12 -17.02
CA LEU A 855 1.83 14.99 -16.38
C LEU A 855 1.19 14.52 -15.06
N LEU A 856 0.42 15.38 -14.38
CA LEU A 856 -0.14 15.14 -13.04
C LEU A 856 -1.67 15.28 -13.03
N PRO A 857 -2.37 14.55 -12.15
CA PRO A 857 -3.82 14.67 -12.06
C PRO A 857 -4.24 16.00 -11.42
N THR A 858 -5.38 16.51 -11.88
CA THR A 858 -6.08 17.68 -11.34
C THR A 858 -7.26 17.24 -10.47
N LEU A 859 -7.76 18.10 -9.58
CA LEU A 859 -8.88 17.78 -8.69
C LEU A 859 -10.11 17.21 -9.42
N GLY A 860 -10.45 17.76 -10.60
CA GLY A 860 -11.58 17.28 -11.40
C GLY A 860 -11.41 15.86 -11.97
N THR A 861 -10.16 15.41 -12.14
CA THR A 861 -9.86 14.03 -12.52
C THR A 861 -9.81 13.08 -11.32
N MET A 862 -9.60 13.58 -10.09
CA MET A 862 -9.36 12.74 -8.91
C MET A 862 -10.60 12.06 -8.35
N GLU A 863 -11.79 12.66 -8.50
CA GLU A 863 -13.02 12.03 -8.01
C GLU A 863 -13.58 10.95 -8.94
N GLN A 864 -12.99 10.79 -10.12
CA GLN A 864 -13.42 9.78 -11.07
C GLN A 864 -12.94 8.39 -10.62
N VAL A 865 -13.76 7.39 -10.91
CA VAL A 865 -13.41 6.00 -10.58
C VAL A 865 -12.40 5.50 -11.63
N PRO A 866 -11.22 5.00 -11.22
CA PRO A 866 -10.19 4.55 -12.14
C PRO A 866 -10.72 3.58 -13.21
N ARG A 867 -10.28 3.78 -14.45
CA ARG A 867 -10.65 2.95 -15.61
C ARG A 867 -10.36 1.46 -15.39
N LEU A 868 -9.23 1.15 -14.77
CA LEU A 868 -8.79 -0.20 -14.47
C LEU A 868 -9.02 -0.54 -12.99
N ARG A 869 -9.22 -1.83 -12.70
CA ARG A 869 -9.15 -2.36 -11.33
C ARG A 869 -7.70 -2.39 -10.85
N LEU A 870 -7.56 -2.48 -9.55
CA LEU A 870 -6.32 -2.68 -8.84
C LEU A 870 -5.78 -4.10 -9.09
N PHE A 871 -6.64 -5.12 -8.98
CA PHE A 871 -6.28 -6.54 -9.18
C PHE A 871 -6.45 -6.99 -10.65
N GLN A 872 -5.91 -6.24 -11.59
CA GLN A 872 -5.82 -6.65 -13.00
C GLN A 872 -4.56 -6.08 -13.66
N ARG A 873 -4.16 -6.67 -14.78
CA ARG A 873 -2.99 -6.23 -15.54
C ARG A 873 -3.19 -4.83 -16.12
N TYR A 874 -2.10 -4.09 -16.29
CA TYR A 874 -2.12 -2.85 -17.05
C TYR A 874 -2.46 -3.13 -18.52
N GLU A 875 -3.60 -2.62 -18.95
CA GLU A 875 -4.11 -2.74 -20.31
C GLU A 875 -4.52 -1.34 -20.78
N PRO A 876 -3.75 -0.69 -21.68
CA PRO A 876 -3.92 0.73 -22.00
C PRO A 876 -5.29 1.06 -22.61
N ASP A 877 -5.95 0.09 -23.26
CA ASP A 877 -7.17 0.33 -24.04
C ASP A 877 -8.48 -0.16 -23.39
N ILE A 878 -8.43 -0.81 -22.23
CA ILE A 878 -9.60 -1.46 -21.60
C ILE A 878 -10.28 -0.61 -20.53
N ARG A 879 -11.58 -0.32 -20.62
CA ARG A 879 -12.34 0.24 -19.48
C ARG A 879 -13.16 -0.85 -18.80
N VAL A 880 -12.97 -1.02 -17.49
CA VAL A 880 -13.76 -1.97 -16.70
C VAL A 880 -15.20 -1.48 -16.68
N GLN A 881 -16.10 -2.29 -17.25
CA GLN A 881 -17.53 -2.00 -17.24
C GLN A 881 -18.08 -2.17 -15.83
N GLN A 882 -18.95 -1.25 -15.42
CA GLN A 882 -19.70 -1.41 -14.19
C GLN A 882 -20.70 -2.56 -14.36
N VAL A 883 -20.68 -3.47 -13.40
CA VAL A 883 -21.66 -4.54 -13.31
C VAL A 883 -22.63 -4.17 -12.20
N GLN A 884 -23.92 -4.10 -12.52
CA GLN A 884 -24.95 -4.00 -11.49
C GLN A 884 -25.30 -5.40 -11.02
N SER A 885 -25.87 -5.51 -9.84
CA SER A 885 -26.30 -6.80 -9.31
C SER A 885 -27.66 -6.66 -8.66
N THR A 886 -28.35 -7.77 -8.54
CA THR A 886 -29.56 -7.85 -7.74
C THR A 886 -29.39 -8.96 -6.73
N CYS A 887 -29.83 -8.72 -5.52
CA CYS A 887 -29.67 -9.62 -4.40
C CYS A 887 -31.03 -9.93 -3.79
N MET A 888 -31.34 -11.21 -3.65
CA MET A 888 -32.48 -11.68 -2.85
C MET A 888 -31.91 -12.36 -1.62
N SER A 889 -32.17 -11.81 -0.43
CA SER A 889 -31.55 -12.29 0.80
C SER A 889 -32.58 -12.54 1.88
N THR A 890 -32.38 -13.60 2.68
CA THR A 890 -33.14 -13.83 3.93
C THR A 890 -32.96 -12.70 4.94
N ARG A 891 -31.97 -11.83 4.71
CA ARG A 891 -31.58 -10.70 5.56
C ARG A 891 -32.02 -9.35 5.01
N SER A 892 -32.59 -9.29 3.81
CA SER A 892 -33.12 -8.05 3.22
C SER A 892 -34.60 -7.86 3.52
N LYS A 893 -35.01 -6.61 3.73
CA LYS A 893 -36.42 -6.21 3.75
C LYS A 893 -36.93 -5.77 2.37
N LYS A 894 -36.05 -5.28 1.49
CA LYS A 894 -36.41 -4.78 0.16
C LYS A 894 -36.74 -5.95 -0.77
N HIS A 895 -35.81 -6.90 -0.89
CA HIS A 895 -35.99 -8.11 -1.67
C HIS A 895 -35.66 -9.36 -0.83
N SER A 896 -36.67 -9.87 -0.11
CA SER A 896 -36.53 -11.10 0.68
C SER A 896 -36.33 -12.32 -0.23
N LEU A 897 -35.43 -13.22 0.16
CA LEU A 897 -35.32 -14.53 -0.49
C LEU A 897 -36.57 -15.37 -0.16
N GLN A 898 -37.35 -15.71 -1.19
CA GLN A 898 -38.59 -16.48 -1.05
C GLN A 898 -38.58 -17.66 -2.03
N PRO A 899 -38.79 -18.91 -1.56
CA PRO A 899 -38.80 -20.08 -2.43
C PRO A 899 -40.12 -20.21 -3.20
N SER A 900 -40.04 -20.74 -4.43
CA SER A 900 -41.24 -21.12 -5.20
C SER A 900 -41.76 -22.51 -4.82
N THR A 901 -40.87 -23.44 -4.48
CA THR A 901 -41.25 -24.76 -3.93
C THR A 901 -40.26 -25.23 -2.87
N THR A 902 -40.75 -25.94 -1.85
CA THR A 902 -39.92 -26.44 -0.73
C THR A 902 -40.35 -27.85 -0.32
N THR A 903 -39.38 -28.70 -0.01
CA THR A 903 -39.56 -30.00 0.66
C THR A 903 -38.53 -30.11 1.77
N GLY A 904 -38.92 -30.00 3.03
CA GLY A 904 -38.02 -30.13 4.19
C GLY A 904 -37.19 -28.88 4.54
N TRP A 905 -37.25 -27.82 3.73
CA TRP A 905 -36.62 -26.53 4.02
C TRP A 905 -37.60 -25.55 4.67
N PHE A 906 -37.13 -24.74 5.61
CA PHE A 906 -37.92 -23.72 6.30
C PHE A 906 -37.08 -22.49 6.68
N GLU A 907 -37.75 -21.35 6.89
CA GLU A 907 -37.11 -20.16 7.43
C GLU A 907 -36.76 -20.36 8.91
N TRP A 908 -35.50 -20.12 9.26
CA TRP A 908 -35.03 -20.12 10.64
C TRP A 908 -34.51 -18.73 11.00
N SER A 909 -34.87 -18.27 12.20
CA SER A 909 -34.34 -17.03 12.74
C SER A 909 -33.96 -17.19 14.20
N TRP A 910 -32.86 -16.55 14.59
CA TRP A 910 -32.46 -16.36 15.98
C TRP A 910 -31.84 -14.99 16.13
N LYS A 911 -32.50 -14.15 16.94
CA LYS A 911 -32.23 -12.72 17.02
C LYS A 911 -32.18 -12.11 15.61
N GLU A 912 -31.10 -11.45 15.25
CA GLU A 912 -30.85 -10.82 13.95
C GLU A 912 -30.36 -11.77 12.83
N LYS A 913 -30.07 -13.04 13.14
CA LYS A 913 -29.61 -14.03 12.15
C LYS A 913 -30.79 -14.74 11.50
N LYS A 914 -30.90 -14.64 10.16
CA LYS A 914 -31.94 -15.31 9.37
C LYS A 914 -31.34 -16.20 8.28
N TYR A 915 -31.85 -17.42 8.15
CA TYR A 915 -31.43 -18.40 7.15
C TYR A 915 -32.64 -19.16 6.59
N PHE A 916 -32.48 -19.69 5.39
CA PHE A 916 -33.33 -20.77 4.88
C PHE A 916 -32.58 -22.09 5.12
N LEU A 917 -33.19 -23.02 5.85
CA LEU A 917 -32.48 -24.15 6.46
C LEU A 917 -33.19 -25.47 6.19
N ALA A 918 -32.42 -26.53 5.97
CA ALA A 918 -32.87 -27.93 5.99
C ALA A 918 -31.87 -28.81 6.74
N ARG A 919 -32.35 -29.94 7.28
CA ARG A 919 -31.53 -30.92 8.03
C ARG A 919 -31.52 -32.31 7.43
N ASP A 920 -32.57 -32.65 6.71
CA ASP A 920 -32.78 -34.00 6.21
C ASP A 920 -32.12 -34.14 4.83
N PRO A 921 -31.35 -35.21 4.59
CA PRO A 921 -30.95 -35.59 3.24
C PRO A 921 -32.17 -35.65 2.31
N ASP A 922 -31.95 -35.29 1.05
CA ASP A 922 -32.97 -35.20 0.01
C ASP A 922 -33.98 -34.05 0.15
N ALA A 923 -33.90 -33.22 1.19
CA ALA A 923 -34.67 -31.97 1.27
C ALA A 923 -34.32 -31.04 0.10
N THR A 924 -35.34 -30.51 -0.60
CA THR A 924 -35.18 -29.65 -1.78
C THR A 924 -35.81 -28.28 -1.60
N VAL A 925 -35.20 -27.26 -2.19
CA VAL A 925 -35.76 -25.90 -2.32
C VAL A 925 -35.54 -25.39 -3.73
N THR A 926 -36.52 -24.69 -4.29
CA THR A 926 -36.43 -24.02 -5.59
C THR A 926 -36.75 -22.55 -5.44
N PHE A 927 -36.01 -21.70 -6.15
CA PHE A 927 -36.19 -20.26 -6.21
C PHE A 927 -36.39 -19.84 -7.67
N ASP A 928 -37.39 -19.00 -7.90
CA ASP A 928 -37.60 -18.39 -9.21
C ASP A 928 -36.71 -17.15 -9.34
N ILE A 929 -35.90 -17.13 -10.39
CA ILE A 929 -34.94 -16.05 -10.64
C ILE A 929 -35.07 -15.57 -12.09
N HIS A 930 -34.44 -14.45 -12.39
CA HIS A 930 -34.26 -13.98 -13.77
C HIS A 930 -32.77 -13.74 -14.04
N VAL A 931 -32.09 -14.62 -14.73
CA VAL A 931 -30.64 -14.53 -14.93
C VAL A 931 -30.31 -13.29 -15.76
N GLY A 932 -29.36 -12.48 -15.28
CA GLY A 932 -28.89 -11.32 -16.00
C GLY A 932 -27.99 -11.70 -17.20
N PRO A 933 -27.65 -10.74 -18.06
CA PRO A 933 -26.91 -10.97 -19.31
C PRO A 933 -25.49 -11.53 -19.14
N MET A 934 -24.92 -11.50 -17.94
CA MET A 934 -23.64 -12.16 -17.65
C MET A 934 -23.78 -13.66 -17.41
N GLY A 935 -25.00 -14.15 -17.16
CA GLY A 935 -25.23 -15.58 -16.94
C GLY A 935 -24.68 -16.13 -15.62
N VAL A 936 -24.34 -15.24 -14.68
CA VAL A 936 -23.75 -15.62 -13.39
C VAL A 936 -24.80 -15.58 -12.30
N VAL A 937 -24.91 -16.69 -11.56
CA VAL A 937 -25.81 -16.85 -10.41
C VAL A 937 -25.00 -17.44 -9.26
N ARG A 938 -25.11 -16.84 -8.09
CA ARG A 938 -24.32 -17.20 -6.90
C ARG A 938 -25.23 -17.41 -5.69
N LEU A 939 -24.88 -18.40 -4.89
CA LEU A 939 -25.55 -18.73 -3.63
C LEU A 939 -24.66 -18.29 -2.47
N GLU A 940 -25.22 -17.51 -1.57
CA GLU A 940 -24.61 -17.19 -0.27
C GLU A 940 -25.15 -18.19 0.78
N TYR A 941 -24.27 -18.78 1.56
CA TYR A 941 -24.58 -19.81 2.55
C TYR A 941 -23.69 -19.67 3.79
N LEU A 942 -24.07 -20.31 4.90
CA LEU A 942 -23.23 -20.32 6.10
C LEU A 942 -22.15 -21.40 5.98
N ARG A 943 -20.89 -21.07 6.30
CA ARG A 943 -19.87 -22.07 6.69
C ARG A 943 -19.62 -22.07 8.18
N SER A 944 -19.47 -23.27 8.75
CA SER A 944 -19.29 -23.49 10.18
C SER A 944 -18.79 -24.90 10.51
N ASN A 945 -17.92 -24.99 11.52
CA ASN A 945 -17.54 -26.26 12.13
C ASN A 945 -18.47 -26.67 13.30
N THR A 946 -19.29 -25.75 13.83
CA THR A 946 -20.13 -25.98 15.02
C THR A 946 -21.59 -26.35 14.72
N PHE A 947 -22.15 -25.88 13.60
CA PHE A 947 -23.59 -26.02 13.32
C PHE A 947 -24.02 -27.34 12.68
N GLY A 948 -23.09 -28.30 12.50
CA GLY A 948 -23.44 -29.59 11.91
C GLY A 948 -23.77 -29.51 10.44
N LEU A 949 -23.05 -28.64 9.73
CA LEU A 949 -23.35 -28.36 8.34
C LEU A 949 -22.87 -29.50 7.43
N GLY A 950 -23.67 -29.87 6.44
CA GLY A 950 -23.36 -30.88 5.43
C GLY A 950 -23.25 -30.29 4.03
N PHE A 951 -23.47 -31.12 3.01
CA PHE A 951 -23.44 -30.69 1.62
C PHE A 951 -24.83 -30.37 1.06
N ALA A 952 -24.89 -29.39 0.16
CA ALA A 952 -26.01 -29.20 -0.75
C ALA A 952 -25.53 -29.22 -2.21
N ARG A 953 -26.28 -29.86 -3.11
CA ARG A 953 -26.09 -29.71 -4.55
C ARG A 953 -27.08 -28.66 -5.06
N CYS A 954 -26.60 -27.66 -5.78
CA CYS A 954 -27.43 -26.62 -6.37
C CYS A 954 -27.23 -26.58 -7.90
N TRP A 955 -28.31 -26.36 -8.64
CA TRP A 955 -28.30 -26.30 -10.10
C TRP A 955 -29.33 -25.31 -10.63
N ILE A 956 -29.20 -24.95 -11.91
CA ILE A 956 -30.11 -24.06 -12.62
C ILE A 956 -30.85 -24.82 -13.72
N GLY A 957 -32.17 -24.60 -13.83
CA GLY A 957 -33.03 -25.28 -14.80
C GLY A 957 -33.51 -26.65 -14.34
N GLU A 958 -33.59 -27.61 -15.27
CA GLU A 958 -33.99 -28.99 -14.95
C GLU A 958 -32.81 -29.78 -14.36
N ASP A 959 -33.13 -30.78 -13.54
CA ASP A 959 -32.11 -31.65 -12.95
C ASP A 959 -31.60 -32.66 -14.01
N SER A 960 -30.58 -32.25 -14.75
CA SER A 960 -29.89 -33.07 -15.75
C SER A 960 -28.78 -33.96 -15.16
N GLY A 961 -28.68 -34.05 -13.83
CA GLY A 961 -27.56 -34.71 -13.14
C GLY A 961 -26.30 -33.83 -13.01
N GLY A 962 -26.28 -32.63 -13.61
CA GLY A 962 -25.27 -31.60 -13.36
C GLY A 962 -25.57 -30.75 -12.12
N GLY A 963 -24.63 -29.90 -11.69
CA GLY A 963 -24.82 -28.99 -10.55
C GLY A 963 -23.55 -28.83 -9.70
N VAL A 964 -23.54 -27.79 -8.87
CA VAL A 964 -22.43 -27.47 -7.98
C VAL A 964 -22.72 -28.03 -6.60
N GLU A 965 -21.81 -28.85 -6.09
CA GLU A 965 -21.86 -29.34 -4.71
C GLU A 965 -21.13 -28.36 -3.79
N ILE A 966 -21.79 -27.98 -2.72
CA ILE A 966 -21.36 -26.92 -1.81
C ILE A 966 -21.27 -27.51 -0.42
N ASP A 967 -20.10 -27.36 0.22
CA ASP A 967 -19.85 -27.82 1.58
C ASP A 967 -20.10 -26.70 2.59
N GLY A 968 -21.11 -26.87 3.45
CA GLY A 968 -21.33 -25.97 4.57
C GLY A 968 -20.34 -26.19 5.73
N HIS A 969 -19.70 -27.36 5.80
CA HIS A 969 -18.70 -27.64 6.82
C HIS A 969 -17.34 -27.07 6.44
N TRP A 970 -16.53 -26.71 7.44
CA TRP A 970 -15.09 -26.49 7.32
C TRP A 970 -14.42 -26.71 8.67
N ASN A 971 -13.09 -26.74 8.71
CA ASN A 971 -12.35 -26.93 9.95
C ASN A 971 -12.08 -25.63 10.72
N GLU A 972 -12.39 -24.47 10.12
CA GLU A 972 -12.15 -23.17 10.74
C GLU A 972 -13.08 -22.95 11.95
N ASN A 973 -12.52 -22.40 13.03
CA ASN A 973 -13.26 -21.96 14.23
C ASN A 973 -14.03 -20.64 13.97
N LEU A 974 -14.66 -20.52 12.80
CA LEU A 974 -15.36 -19.34 12.34
C LEU A 974 -16.75 -19.73 11.83
N ASN A 975 -17.71 -18.83 12.06
CA ASN A 975 -19.08 -18.92 11.59
C ASN A 975 -19.35 -17.72 10.69
N ILE A 976 -19.28 -17.91 9.36
CA ILE A 976 -19.30 -16.79 8.40
C ILE A 976 -20.14 -17.14 7.17
N ALA A 977 -20.75 -16.13 6.56
CA ALA A 977 -21.32 -16.24 5.22
C ALA A 977 -20.21 -16.43 4.17
N ARG A 978 -20.40 -17.37 3.23
CA ARG A 978 -19.55 -17.58 2.04
C ARG A 978 -20.42 -17.70 0.80
N SER A 979 -19.80 -17.54 -0.36
CA SER A 979 -20.49 -17.65 -1.64
C SER A 979 -19.98 -18.79 -2.51
N SER A 980 -20.83 -19.28 -3.42
CA SER A 980 -20.44 -20.20 -4.48
C SER A 980 -21.23 -19.93 -5.76
N ASP A 981 -20.53 -19.93 -6.89
CA ASP A 981 -21.15 -19.76 -8.20
C ASP A 981 -21.92 -21.05 -8.55
N ILE A 982 -23.22 -20.92 -8.80
CA ILE A 982 -24.10 -22.02 -9.21
C ILE A 982 -24.10 -22.17 -10.72
N ALA A 983 -23.96 -21.05 -11.44
CA ALA A 983 -23.89 -21.01 -12.88
C ALA A 983 -22.98 -19.87 -13.33
N TYR A 984 -22.26 -20.09 -14.42
CA TYR A 984 -21.47 -19.09 -15.13
C TYR A 984 -21.80 -19.15 -16.62
N GLY A 985 -22.09 -18.00 -17.26
CA GLY A 985 -22.42 -17.95 -18.68
C GLY A 985 -23.80 -18.54 -19.06
N HIS A 986 -24.73 -18.69 -18.11
CA HIS A 986 -26.10 -19.12 -18.40
C HIS A 986 -26.85 -18.09 -19.27
N ALA A 987 -27.79 -18.55 -20.11
CA ALA A 987 -28.61 -17.66 -20.91
C ALA A 987 -29.42 -16.69 -20.03
N SER A 988 -29.52 -15.43 -20.46
CA SER A 988 -30.34 -14.44 -19.76
C SER A 988 -31.82 -14.75 -19.90
N GLY A 989 -32.59 -14.51 -18.85
CA GLY A 989 -34.04 -14.75 -18.84
C GLY A 989 -34.52 -15.44 -17.56
N PRO A 990 -35.82 -15.72 -17.45
CA PRO A 990 -36.39 -16.46 -16.32
C PRO A 990 -35.73 -17.84 -16.17
N ALA A 991 -35.36 -18.21 -14.95
CA ALA A 991 -34.79 -19.51 -14.64
C ALA A 991 -35.18 -19.94 -13.21
N ARG A 992 -34.92 -21.20 -12.88
CA ARG A 992 -35.15 -21.76 -11.55
C ARG A 992 -33.83 -22.26 -10.98
N VAL A 993 -33.49 -21.84 -9.77
CA VAL A 993 -32.36 -22.40 -9.02
C VAL A 993 -32.90 -23.38 -8.01
N SER A 994 -32.46 -24.63 -8.07
CA SER A 994 -32.87 -25.66 -7.12
C SER A 994 -31.66 -26.12 -6.31
N CYS A 995 -31.85 -26.36 -5.01
CA CYS A 995 -30.83 -26.89 -4.11
C CYS A 995 -31.38 -28.10 -3.37
N LYS A 996 -30.54 -29.14 -3.22
CA LYS A 996 -30.86 -30.41 -2.54
C LYS A 996 -29.80 -30.72 -1.48
N VAL A 997 -30.21 -30.99 -0.25
CA VAL A 997 -29.31 -31.50 0.80
C VAL A 997 -28.87 -32.92 0.44
N LEU A 998 -27.57 -33.20 0.53
CA LEU A 998 -27.00 -34.50 0.20
C LEU A 998 -26.81 -35.36 1.46
N GLY A 999 -26.89 -36.69 1.29
CA GLY A 999 -26.57 -37.65 2.36
C GLY A 999 -25.08 -37.75 2.70
N LYS A 1000 -24.20 -37.04 1.98
CA LYS A 1000 -22.77 -36.93 2.33
C LYS A 1000 -22.55 -35.74 3.24
N THR A 1001 -21.61 -35.85 4.17
CA THR A 1001 -21.24 -34.77 5.09
C THR A 1001 -19.78 -34.90 5.53
N ASN A 1002 -19.14 -33.75 5.75
CA ASN A 1002 -17.83 -33.65 6.38
C ASN A 1002 -17.94 -33.33 7.88
N ASP A 1003 -19.14 -33.08 8.42
CA ASP A 1003 -19.34 -32.89 9.85
C ASP A 1003 -18.93 -34.17 10.63
N PRO A 1004 -18.04 -34.08 11.63
CA PRO A 1004 -17.56 -35.26 12.37
C PRO A 1004 -18.65 -36.05 13.09
N LEU A 1005 -19.82 -35.44 13.35
CA LEU A 1005 -20.95 -36.09 13.99
C LEU A 1005 -21.98 -36.64 12.99
N GLY A 1006 -21.70 -36.59 11.69
CA GLY A 1006 -22.58 -37.11 10.65
C GLY A 1006 -23.84 -36.29 10.42
N ARG A 1007 -23.87 -34.99 10.78
CA ARG A 1007 -25.04 -34.12 10.58
C ARG A 1007 -25.07 -33.53 9.16
N HIS A 1008 -26.27 -33.22 8.65
CA HIS A 1008 -26.50 -32.79 7.27
C HIS A 1008 -27.16 -31.40 7.14
N GLU A 1009 -27.09 -30.56 8.16
CA GLU A 1009 -27.75 -29.26 8.11
C GLU A 1009 -27.18 -28.38 6.99
N PHE A 1010 -28.01 -27.62 6.27
CA PHE A 1010 -27.51 -26.62 5.32
C PHE A 1010 -28.29 -25.32 5.48
N ARG A 1011 -27.60 -24.18 5.35
CA ARG A 1011 -28.20 -22.86 5.57
C ARG A 1011 -27.89 -21.90 4.42
N ILE A 1012 -28.94 -21.47 3.71
CA ILE A 1012 -28.89 -20.48 2.64
C ILE A 1012 -29.17 -19.08 3.22
N ILE A 1013 -28.44 -18.08 2.70
CA ILE A 1013 -28.52 -16.67 3.09
C ILE A 1013 -29.07 -15.81 1.96
N ALA A 1014 -28.59 -16.00 0.74
CA ALA A 1014 -29.00 -15.18 -0.40
C ALA A 1014 -28.77 -15.88 -1.73
N LEU A 1015 -29.50 -15.41 -2.74
CA LEU A 1015 -29.20 -15.64 -4.15
C LEU A 1015 -28.88 -14.30 -4.80
N THR A 1016 -27.76 -14.26 -5.49
CA THR A 1016 -27.28 -13.07 -6.18
C THR A 1016 -27.07 -13.34 -7.67
N ARG A 1017 -27.25 -12.30 -8.48
CA ARG A 1017 -27.01 -12.34 -9.91
C ARG A 1017 -26.42 -11.01 -10.40
N TYR A 1018 -25.62 -11.10 -11.45
CA TYR A 1018 -25.04 -9.93 -12.10
C TYR A 1018 -25.85 -9.52 -13.33
N VAL A 1019 -26.07 -8.22 -13.49
CA VAL A 1019 -26.85 -7.58 -14.56
C VAL A 1019 -25.97 -6.51 -15.24
N ARG A 1020 -26.06 -6.38 -16.58
CA ARG A 1020 -25.41 -5.26 -17.26
C ARG A 1020 -26.15 -3.96 -16.94
N HIS A 1021 -25.40 -2.88 -16.78
CA HIS A 1021 -25.96 -1.53 -16.73
C HIS A 1021 -26.73 -1.24 -18.05
N PRO A 1022 -28.01 -0.81 -18.00
CA PRO A 1022 -28.64 -0.19 -19.15
C PRO A 1022 -28.15 1.27 -19.22
N CYS A 1023 -27.40 1.62 -20.28
CA CYS A 1023 -27.01 2.97 -20.77
C CYS A 1023 -25.52 3.10 -21.13
N GLN A 1024 -25.15 2.71 -22.34
CA GLN A 1024 -24.89 3.62 -23.47
C GLN A 1024 -24.62 2.71 -24.67
N SER A 1025 -25.57 2.68 -25.60
CA SER A 1025 -25.33 2.18 -26.95
C SER A 1025 -24.23 3.05 -27.56
N LEU A 1026 -23.00 2.54 -27.61
CA LEU A 1026 -22.01 3.05 -28.56
C LEU A 1026 -22.62 2.90 -29.96
N PRO A 1027 -22.64 3.96 -30.80
CA PRO A 1027 -22.98 3.79 -32.20
C PRO A 1027 -22.00 2.78 -32.78
N SER A 1028 -22.51 1.73 -33.42
CA SER A 1028 -21.71 0.83 -34.23
C SER A 1028 -20.94 1.65 -35.27
N ALA A 1029 -19.61 1.65 -35.18
CA ALA A 1029 -18.70 2.12 -36.22
C ALA A 1029 -17.75 0.98 -36.58
#